data_AF-A0A427SXY2-F1
#
_entry.id   AF-A0A427SXY2-F1
#
_cell.length_a   1.000
_cell.length_b   1.000
_cell.length_c   1.000
_cell.angle_alpha   90.00
_cell.angle_beta   90.00
_cell.angle_gamma   90.00
#
_symmetry.space_group_name_H-M   'P 1'
#
loop_
_entity.id
_entity.type
_entity.pdbx_description
1 polymer ?
#
loop_
_entity_poly.entity_id
_entity_poly.type
_entity_poly.pdbx_seq_one_letter_code
_entity_poly.pdbx_strand_id
1 'polypeptide(L)'
;MGYRRSRRALAWGVVAPLAIGFAVATAPPAAAVPAGFTDTVAIGGLSSPTAAAFAPDGRVFIAEKSGLVKVFDSLADPTATVFADLRTATQDFWDRGLLGLAVDPGFPARPYVYVSYTLDAEPGGTAPRWGDTCPTPPGATDKGCVVTGRVSQLTMGPDGTAVSEKPLVTGWCQQYPSHSIGALAFGPDGALYAGGGDGASFNFADYGQVGNPCADPPSPAGTNLSPPAAEGGALRSQSPRRAAGQPVLLNGTLLRIDPDTGAGLPGNPFAGSADANARRIIAYGARNQFRFGFRPGTNELWAGDVGWNTWEEINRVADVGDGVAENFGWPCFEGTARQAGYDGANLDRCESLYSAGGQTAPYYAYNHNAKVVASDPCPTGGSSISGIAFESGSNYPAEYAGALFFADSSRGCIWAMQTSGGQPSPSRLVPFVTGVNVPVQVLTGPDGDLFYVALGAGELHRVGYPGGTNRPPVAAATATPSSGPAPLTVQFDGTGSTDPDAGDTLSYGWDLDADGAYDDSTASRPTWTYTAAATVDAGLRVTDSHGATATTTVRVAVGNPAGLDPVPVIDTPDAALTWSVGQTVPFAGRAIDAQDGQLPPSALSWRLAIRHCAANGTCHTHNVQDFPGVASGSFVAPDHEYPSYLQLTLTATDSTGRTGTKTIDLQPKTVTLNFTSSPSQAMLTVGGTQQRTPFSRTVIAGSTNSISANSPQNLPPLNLKYAFTSWAHGGARTQNVVAPPTPATYQANFRLCWLLQPC
;
A
#
# COMPACT_ATOMS: atom_id res chain seq x y z
N MET A 1 -24.73 61.36 55.53
CA MET A 1 -25.65 60.50 54.75
C MET A 1 -25.04 60.31 53.38
N GLY A 2 -24.69 59.13 52.84
CA GLY A 2 -24.69 57.76 53.33
C GLY A 2 -23.84 56.93 52.35
N TYR A 3 -22.99 56.04 52.87
CA TYR A 3 -22.22 55.05 52.12
C TYR A 3 -23.07 53.79 51.89
N ARG A 4 -23.12 53.26 50.66
CA ARG A 4 -23.78 51.97 50.35
C ARG A 4 -22.76 50.84 50.29
N ARG A 5 -23.01 49.80 51.10
CA ARG A 5 -22.29 48.52 51.19
C ARG A 5 -22.89 47.46 50.24
N SER A 6 -21.99 46.60 49.79
CA SER A 6 -22.11 45.36 49.03
C SER A 6 -23.03 44.28 49.64
N ARG A 7 -23.68 43.48 48.78
CA ARG A 7 -24.15 42.12 49.09
C ARG A 7 -23.78 41.15 47.97
N ARG A 8 -23.13 40.04 48.37
CA ARG A 8 -22.84 38.84 47.56
C ARG A 8 -24.11 38.01 47.39
N ALA A 9 -24.29 37.39 46.22
CA ALA A 9 -25.28 36.34 45.99
C ALA A 9 -24.56 35.03 45.61
N LEU A 10 -24.88 33.95 46.32
CA LEU A 10 -24.49 32.57 46.02
C LEU A 10 -25.28 32.08 44.79
N ALA A 11 -24.59 31.50 43.81
CA ALA A 11 -25.21 30.74 42.73
C ALA A 11 -25.10 29.23 43.03
N TRP A 12 -26.24 28.54 43.00
CA TRP A 12 -26.33 27.09 43.10
C TRP A 12 -25.97 26.46 41.75
N GLY A 13 -25.00 25.54 41.74
CA GLY A 13 -24.62 24.77 40.57
C GLY A 13 -25.55 23.58 40.37
N VAL A 14 -26.22 23.51 39.22
CA VAL A 14 -26.93 22.33 38.74
C VAL A 14 -25.92 21.41 38.05
N VAL A 15 -25.71 20.21 38.60
CA VAL A 15 -24.93 19.15 37.97
C VAL A 15 -25.84 18.43 36.98
N ALA A 16 -25.59 18.60 35.68
CA ALA A 16 -26.18 17.77 34.63
C ALA A 16 -25.31 16.50 34.44
N PRO A 17 -25.89 15.30 34.34
CA PRO A 17 -25.12 14.10 34.06
C PRO A 17 -24.64 14.12 32.60
N LEU A 18 -23.32 14.04 32.41
CA LEU A 18 -22.73 13.74 31.09
C LEU A 18 -23.15 12.32 30.71
N ALA A 19 -24.05 12.19 29.73
CA ALA A 19 -24.27 10.92 29.08
C ALA A 19 -23.04 10.63 28.20
N ILE A 20 -22.19 9.70 28.65
CA ILE A 20 -21.10 9.16 27.84
C ILE A 20 -21.75 8.31 26.76
N GLY A 21 -21.87 8.88 25.55
CA GLY A 21 -22.25 8.13 24.37
C GLY A 21 -21.13 7.16 24.04
N PHE A 22 -21.38 5.86 24.22
CA PHE A 22 -20.55 4.83 23.62
C PHE A 22 -20.61 5.02 22.11
N ALA A 23 -19.48 5.40 21.49
CA ALA A 23 -19.33 5.30 20.06
C ALA A 23 -19.37 3.82 19.71
N VAL A 24 -20.52 3.36 19.19
CA VAL A 24 -20.60 2.05 18.56
C VAL A 24 -19.71 2.12 17.32
N ALA A 25 -18.65 1.32 17.30
CA ALA A 25 -17.84 1.15 16.10
C ALA A 25 -18.74 0.58 15.01
N THR A 26 -19.12 1.41 14.03
CA THR A 26 -19.80 0.95 12.84
C THR A 26 -18.82 0.12 12.03
N ALA A 27 -19.21 -1.10 11.64
CA ALA A 27 -18.45 -1.89 10.68
C ALA A 27 -18.15 -1.03 9.44
N PRO A 28 -16.97 -1.20 8.80
CA PRO A 28 -16.66 -0.49 7.56
C PRO A 28 -17.78 -0.75 6.54
N PRO A 29 -18.19 0.26 5.75
CA PRO A 29 -19.19 0.06 4.71
C PRO A 29 -18.70 -1.02 3.73
N ALA A 30 -19.60 -1.93 3.35
CA ALA A 30 -19.32 -2.91 2.30
C ALA A 30 -18.94 -2.19 0.99
N ALA A 31 -18.12 -2.85 0.17
CA ALA A 31 -17.73 -2.31 -1.12
C ALA A 31 -18.99 -2.03 -1.98
N ALA A 32 -19.03 -0.86 -2.61
CA ALA A 32 -20.14 -0.43 -3.44
C ALA A 32 -19.70 -0.34 -4.91
N VAL A 33 -20.55 -0.86 -5.81
CA VAL A 33 -20.35 -0.89 -7.27
C VAL A 33 -21.49 -0.17 -8.01
N PRO A 34 -21.30 0.27 -9.27
CA PRO A 34 -22.35 0.87 -10.08
C PRO A 34 -23.58 -0.02 -10.25
N ALA A 35 -24.71 0.60 -10.53
CA ALA A 35 -25.97 -0.12 -10.76
C ALA A 35 -25.81 -1.17 -11.87
N GLY A 36 -26.31 -2.38 -11.60
CA GLY A 36 -26.22 -3.52 -12.53
C GLY A 36 -24.94 -4.36 -12.39
N PHE A 37 -23.94 -3.89 -11.65
CA PHE A 37 -22.77 -4.68 -11.28
C PHE A 37 -22.98 -5.40 -9.94
N THR A 38 -22.22 -6.48 -9.75
CA THR A 38 -22.13 -7.22 -8.48
C THR A 38 -20.66 -7.35 -8.07
N ASP A 39 -20.35 -7.13 -6.80
CA ASP A 39 -19.05 -7.46 -6.22
C ASP A 39 -19.19 -8.69 -5.32
N THR A 40 -18.35 -9.69 -5.53
CA THR A 40 -18.38 -10.97 -4.83
C THR A 40 -16.99 -11.39 -4.42
N VAL A 41 -16.84 -11.93 -3.20
CA VAL A 41 -15.59 -12.60 -2.79
C VAL A 41 -15.44 -13.86 -3.62
N ALA A 42 -14.40 -13.91 -4.44
CA ALA A 42 -14.09 -15.05 -5.28
C ALA A 42 -13.22 -16.06 -4.52
N ILE A 43 -12.22 -15.58 -3.77
CA ILE A 43 -11.37 -16.39 -2.89
C ILE A 43 -11.13 -15.60 -1.60
N GLY A 44 -11.40 -16.20 -0.44
CA GLY A 44 -11.16 -15.62 0.88
C GLY A 44 -10.13 -16.40 1.70
N GLY A 45 -9.91 -15.98 2.96
CA GLY A 45 -9.03 -16.69 3.90
C GLY A 45 -7.53 -16.56 3.58
N LEU A 46 -7.14 -15.49 2.89
CA LEU A 46 -5.76 -15.21 2.51
C LEU A 46 -5.06 -14.36 3.59
N SER A 47 -3.75 -14.46 3.68
CA SER A 47 -2.93 -13.67 4.61
C SER A 47 -2.15 -12.60 3.84
N SER A 48 -2.57 -11.34 3.95
CA SER A 48 -1.95 -10.20 3.25
C SER A 48 -1.67 -10.49 1.76
N PRO A 49 -2.69 -10.88 0.98
CA PRO A 49 -2.50 -11.18 -0.44
C PRO A 49 -2.03 -9.92 -1.17
N THR A 50 -1.03 -10.08 -2.01
CA THR A 50 -0.44 -8.96 -2.77
C THR A 50 -0.79 -9.07 -4.24
N ALA A 51 -0.78 -10.26 -4.82
CA ALA A 51 -1.03 -10.45 -6.24
C ALA A 51 -1.76 -11.76 -6.53
N ALA A 52 -2.60 -11.76 -7.54
CA ALA A 52 -3.22 -12.92 -8.16
C ALA A 52 -2.81 -12.99 -9.64
N ALA A 53 -2.79 -14.20 -10.19
CA ALA A 53 -2.58 -14.47 -11.61
C ALA A 53 -3.38 -15.70 -12.05
N PHE A 54 -4.04 -15.59 -13.19
CA PHE A 54 -4.81 -16.67 -13.79
C PHE A 54 -3.94 -17.45 -14.78
N ALA A 55 -3.95 -18.78 -14.66
CA ALA A 55 -3.30 -19.66 -15.61
C ALA A 55 -4.23 -19.98 -16.80
N PRO A 56 -3.68 -20.23 -18.00
CA PRO A 56 -4.48 -20.62 -19.17
C PRO A 56 -5.30 -21.92 -19.00
N ASP A 57 -4.94 -22.79 -18.05
CA ASP A 57 -5.68 -24.02 -17.74
C ASP A 57 -6.78 -23.85 -16.68
N GLY A 58 -7.04 -22.61 -16.22
CA GLY A 58 -8.10 -22.27 -15.28
C GLY A 58 -7.67 -22.18 -13.82
N ARG A 59 -6.42 -22.53 -13.50
CA ARG A 59 -5.89 -22.39 -12.13
C ARG A 59 -5.67 -20.93 -11.73
N VAL A 60 -5.75 -20.69 -10.43
CA VAL A 60 -5.52 -19.37 -9.84
C VAL A 60 -4.32 -19.43 -8.91
N PHE A 61 -3.31 -18.61 -9.17
CA PHE A 61 -2.17 -18.43 -8.28
C PHE A 61 -2.37 -17.15 -7.48
N ILE A 62 -2.11 -17.21 -6.17
CA ILE A 62 -2.16 -16.05 -5.27
C ILE A 62 -0.86 -15.97 -4.50
N ALA A 63 -0.21 -14.81 -4.54
CA ALA A 63 0.94 -14.50 -3.72
C ALA A 63 0.52 -13.80 -2.44
N GLU A 64 1.10 -14.25 -1.33
CA GLU A 64 1.03 -13.58 -0.04
C GLU A 64 2.35 -12.85 0.21
N LYS A 65 2.25 -11.68 0.86
CA LYS A 65 3.39 -10.78 1.09
C LYS A 65 4.60 -11.46 1.72
N SER A 66 4.36 -12.44 2.60
CA SER A 66 5.37 -13.23 3.31
C SER A 66 6.32 -14.01 2.41
N GLY A 67 5.95 -14.28 1.15
CA GLY A 67 6.71 -15.15 0.25
C GLY A 67 6.07 -16.50 -0.01
N LEU A 68 4.84 -16.73 0.46
CA LEU A 68 4.04 -17.88 0.03
C LEU A 68 3.38 -17.60 -1.31
N VAL A 69 3.36 -18.61 -2.18
CA VAL A 69 2.48 -18.66 -3.35
C VAL A 69 1.54 -19.84 -3.16
N LYS A 70 0.24 -19.56 -3.23
CA LYS A 70 -0.85 -20.53 -3.19
C LYS A 70 -1.36 -20.78 -4.61
N VAL A 71 -1.82 -22.00 -4.86
CA VAL A 71 -2.51 -22.39 -6.09
C VAL A 71 -3.87 -23.01 -5.74
N PHE A 72 -4.87 -22.62 -6.51
CA PHE A 72 -6.23 -23.14 -6.49
C PHE A 72 -6.51 -23.80 -7.84
N ASP A 73 -7.21 -24.92 -7.82
CA ASP A 73 -7.54 -25.65 -9.05
C ASP A 73 -8.52 -24.86 -9.94
N SER A 74 -9.35 -24.03 -9.32
CA SER A 74 -10.25 -23.08 -10.00
C SER A 74 -10.72 -21.99 -9.04
N LEU A 75 -11.49 -21.02 -9.54
CA LEU A 75 -12.19 -20.04 -8.70
C LEU A 75 -13.23 -20.66 -7.75
N ALA A 76 -13.71 -21.87 -8.03
CA ALA A 76 -14.68 -22.57 -7.19
C ALA A 76 -14.01 -23.46 -6.13
N ASP A 77 -12.69 -23.59 -6.17
CA ASP A 77 -11.93 -24.41 -5.23
C ASP A 77 -11.82 -23.69 -3.87
N PRO A 78 -12.39 -24.23 -2.78
CA PRO A 78 -12.32 -23.60 -1.47
C PRO A 78 -10.97 -23.82 -0.78
N THR A 79 -10.10 -24.67 -1.33
CA THR A 79 -8.89 -25.15 -0.65
C THR A 79 -7.63 -24.87 -1.46
N ALA A 80 -6.72 -24.08 -0.89
CA ALA A 80 -5.46 -23.78 -1.55
C ALA A 80 -4.39 -24.85 -1.27
N THR A 81 -3.56 -25.15 -2.27
CA THR A 81 -2.26 -25.81 -2.07
C THR A 81 -1.15 -24.77 -2.01
N VAL A 82 -0.15 -24.95 -1.13
CA VAL A 82 1.07 -24.13 -1.15
C VAL A 82 1.91 -24.54 -2.35
N PHE A 83 1.90 -23.71 -3.40
CA PHE A 83 2.72 -23.91 -4.59
C PHE A 83 4.20 -23.69 -4.31
N ALA A 84 4.56 -22.60 -3.63
CA ALA A 84 5.94 -22.27 -3.30
C ALA A 84 6.05 -21.58 -1.93
N ASP A 85 7.14 -21.86 -1.21
CA ASP A 85 7.47 -21.21 0.06
C ASP A 85 8.84 -20.53 -0.04
N LEU A 86 8.82 -19.20 -0.21
CA LEU A 86 10.01 -18.36 -0.31
C LEU A 86 10.24 -17.51 0.94
N ARG A 87 9.56 -17.82 2.06
CA ARG A 87 9.60 -17.00 3.27
C ARG A 87 11.00 -16.81 3.84
N THR A 88 11.84 -17.84 3.76
CA THR A 88 13.24 -17.73 4.24
C THR A 88 14.09 -16.75 3.42
N ALA A 89 13.77 -16.55 2.14
CA ALA A 89 14.50 -15.64 1.26
C ALA A 89 13.84 -14.27 1.14
N THR A 90 12.55 -14.18 1.45
CA THR A 90 11.75 -12.96 1.35
C THR A 90 11.90 -12.13 2.61
N GLN A 91 12.08 -10.81 2.45
CA GLN A 91 12.02 -9.87 3.55
C GLN A 91 10.62 -9.24 3.59
N ASP A 92 9.78 -9.64 4.55
CA ASP A 92 8.40 -9.16 4.70
C ASP A 92 8.30 -8.06 5.75
N PHE A 93 9.02 -6.95 5.54
CA PHE A 93 9.00 -5.80 6.46
C PHE A 93 8.48 -4.54 5.76
N TRP A 94 7.40 -3.97 6.31
CA TRP A 94 6.71 -2.77 5.79
C TRP A 94 6.19 -2.95 4.37
N ASP A 95 6.72 -2.24 3.36
CA ASP A 95 6.25 -2.35 1.97
C ASP A 95 6.93 -3.51 1.22
N ARG A 96 7.97 -4.12 1.79
CA ARG A 96 8.73 -5.22 1.19
C ARG A 96 7.96 -6.54 1.25
N GLY A 97 8.35 -7.50 0.43
CA GLY A 97 7.76 -8.83 0.42
C GLY A 97 7.74 -9.42 -0.98
N LEU A 98 6.91 -10.43 -1.20
CA LEU A 98 6.56 -10.91 -2.53
C LEU A 98 5.41 -10.04 -3.06
N LEU A 99 5.68 -9.24 -4.10
CA LEU A 99 4.73 -8.24 -4.60
C LEU A 99 4.34 -8.47 -6.07
N GLY A 100 5.14 -9.19 -6.85
CA GLY A 100 4.86 -9.48 -8.26
C GLY A 100 4.64 -10.97 -8.52
N LEU A 101 3.64 -11.29 -9.34
CA LEU A 101 3.28 -12.65 -9.73
C LEU A 101 2.82 -12.64 -11.19
N ALA A 102 3.34 -13.56 -12.00
CA ALA A 102 2.86 -13.80 -13.37
C ALA A 102 2.95 -15.30 -13.70
N VAL A 103 2.07 -15.79 -14.57
CA VAL A 103 2.09 -17.18 -15.07
C VAL A 103 2.51 -17.16 -16.53
N ASP A 104 3.30 -18.16 -16.94
CA ASP A 104 3.72 -18.28 -18.34
C ASP A 104 2.51 -18.39 -19.28
N PRO A 105 2.44 -17.65 -20.40
CA PRO A 105 1.35 -17.76 -21.36
C PRO A 105 1.24 -19.15 -22.01
N GLY A 106 2.34 -19.92 -22.02
CA GLY A 106 2.37 -21.30 -22.53
C GLY A 106 2.04 -22.36 -21.47
N PHE A 107 1.60 -21.99 -20.28
CA PHE A 107 1.28 -22.92 -19.20
C PHE A 107 0.03 -23.78 -19.54
N PRO A 108 0.00 -25.09 -19.22
CA PRO A 108 0.98 -25.83 -18.42
C PRO A 108 2.13 -26.46 -19.23
N ALA A 109 2.17 -26.31 -20.56
CA ALA A 109 3.25 -26.87 -21.39
C ALA A 109 4.61 -26.21 -21.09
N ARG A 110 4.58 -24.93 -20.70
CA ARG A 110 5.66 -24.24 -19.99
C ARG A 110 5.23 -24.11 -18.53
N PRO A 111 5.62 -25.03 -17.65
CA PRO A 111 5.13 -25.10 -16.27
C PRO A 111 5.82 -24.06 -15.38
N TYR A 112 5.86 -22.80 -15.82
CA TYR A 112 6.60 -21.72 -15.17
C TYR A 112 5.66 -20.69 -14.54
N VAL A 113 5.99 -20.32 -13.31
CA VAL A 113 5.37 -19.21 -12.57
C VAL A 113 6.49 -18.25 -12.18
N TYR A 114 6.28 -16.95 -12.37
CA TYR A 114 7.28 -15.92 -12.15
C TYR A 114 6.91 -15.09 -10.93
N VAL A 115 7.90 -14.83 -10.08
CA VAL A 115 7.72 -14.04 -8.85
C VAL A 115 8.72 -12.90 -8.80
N SER A 116 8.27 -11.77 -8.27
CA SER A 116 9.12 -10.65 -7.88
C SER A 116 8.98 -10.49 -6.38
N TYR A 117 10.11 -10.52 -5.67
CA TYR A 117 10.15 -10.33 -4.22
C TYR A 117 11.37 -9.54 -3.75
N THR A 118 11.27 -8.98 -2.55
CA THR A 118 12.41 -8.39 -1.84
C THR A 118 13.27 -9.51 -1.25
N LEU A 119 14.45 -9.72 -1.82
CA LEU A 119 15.41 -10.70 -1.32
C LEU A 119 16.08 -10.15 -0.06
N ASP A 120 16.01 -10.90 1.04
CA ASP A 120 16.63 -10.57 2.32
C ASP A 120 18.17 -10.72 2.29
N ALA A 121 18.82 -9.97 1.41
CA ALA A 121 20.26 -9.95 1.23
C ALA A 121 20.70 -8.56 0.75
N GLU A 122 21.82 -8.09 1.28
CA GLU A 122 22.54 -6.94 0.73
C GLU A 122 22.99 -7.25 -0.72
N PRO A 123 23.28 -6.25 -1.57
CA PRO A 123 23.79 -6.49 -2.92
C PRO A 123 25.01 -7.43 -2.93
N GLY A 124 24.87 -8.59 -3.57
CA GLY A 124 25.91 -9.63 -3.62
C GLY A 124 26.01 -10.53 -2.39
N GLY A 125 25.13 -10.35 -1.40
CA GLY A 125 25.05 -11.17 -0.18
C GLY A 125 24.18 -12.42 -0.32
N THR A 126 23.99 -13.12 0.79
CA THR A 126 23.17 -14.33 0.91
C THR A 126 22.00 -14.11 1.87
N ALA A 127 20.83 -14.63 1.54
CA ALA A 127 19.64 -14.56 2.39
C ALA A 127 19.54 -15.76 3.36
N PRO A 128 18.89 -15.61 4.54
CA PRO A 128 18.39 -14.35 5.11
C PRO A 128 19.50 -13.53 5.81
N ARG A 129 19.37 -12.21 5.77
CA ARG A 129 20.24 -11.24 6.44
C ARG A 129 19.58 -10.63 7.67
N TRP A 130 18.31 -10.25 7.57
CA TRP A 130 17.56 -9.52 8.60
C TRP A 130 16.35 -10.30 9.13
N GLY A 131 15.85 -11.28 8.36
CA GLY A 131 14.50 -11.82 8.51
C GLY A 131 13.44 -10.72 8.34
N ASP A 132 12.24 -10.94 8.90
CA ASP A 132 11.14 -9.97 8.85
C ASP A 132 11.28 -8.83 9.89
N THR A 133 12.53 -8.42 10.15
CA THR A 133 12.85 -7.38 11.13
C THR A 133 13.86 -6.38 10.56
N CYS A 134 13.98 -5.24 11.24
CA CYS A 134 15.09 -4.32 11.06
C CYS A 134 15.61 -3.88 12.43
N PRO A 135 16.64 -4.54 12.98
CA PRO A 135 17.14 -4.20 14.31
C PRO A 135 17.69 -2.77 14.33
N THR A 136 17.71 -2.15 15.52
CA THR A 136 18.31 -0.82 15.73
C THR A 136 19.58 -0.97 16.56
N PRO A 137 20.78 -0.70 16.00
CA PRO A 137 21.06 -0.31 14.61
C PRO A 137 20.95 -1.48 13.59
N PRO A 138 20.76 -1.22 12.28
CA PRO A 138 20.74 0.10 11.61
C PRO A 138 19.43 0.90 11.77
N GLY A 139 18.34 0.26 12.16
CA GLY A 139 17.02 0.87 12.34
C GLY A 139 16.31 1.16 11.00
N ALA A 140 15.00 0.86 10.94
CA ALA A 140 14.22 0.91 9.70
C ALA A 140 14.26 2.27 8.99
N THR A 141 14.16 3.35 9.78
CA THR A 141 14.06 4.73 9.30
C THR A 141 15.26 5.59 9.67
N ASP A 142 16.28 5.01 10.29
CA ASP A 142 17.58 5.67 10.56
C ASP A 142 18.53 5.36 9.39
N LYS A 143 19.33 4.29 9.49
CA LYS A 143 20.26 3.89 8.42
C LYS A 143 19.68 2.89 7.43
N GLY A 144 18.54 2.27 7.75
CA GLY A 144 17.85 1.31 6.91
C GLY A 144 18.49 -0.08 6.90
N CYS A 145 17.68 -1.13 6.78
CA CYS A 145 18.15 -2.50 6.55
C CYS A 145 18.30 -2.73 5.05
N VAL A 146 19.55 -2.79 4.59
CA VAL A 146 19.83 -2.84 3.15
C VAL A 146 19.49 -4.23 2.60
N VAL A 147 18.72 -4.25 1.52
CA VAL A 147 18.29 -5.46 0.80
C VAL A 147 18.35 -5.26 -0.71
N THR A 148 17.97 -6.26 -1.50
CA THR A 148 17.93 -6.22 -2.96
C THR A 148 16.60 -6.77 -3.47
N GLY A 149 16.13 -6.33 -4.63
CA GLY A 149 15.01 -6.95 -5.35
C GLY A 149 15.43 -8.16 -6.19
N ARG A 150 14.50 -9.11 -6.38
CA ARG A 150 14.72 -10.32 -7.17
C ARG A 150 13.50 -10.69 -8.01
N VAL A 151 13.76 -11.08 -9.26
CA VAL A 151 12.80 -11.74 -10.15
C VAL A 151 13.27 -13.16 -10.40
N SER A 152 12.39 -14.13 -10.18
CA SER A 152 12.69 -15.56 -10.32
C SER A 152 11.61 -16.28 -11.13
N GLN A 153 12.05 -17.30 -11.87
CA GLN A 153 11.19 -18.31 -12.49
C GLN A 153 11.10 -19.52 -11.54
N LEU A 154 9.88 -19.97 -11.23
CA LEU A 154 9.58 -21.18 -10.48
C LEU A 154 9.07 -22.23 -11.45
N THR A 155 9.62 -23.45 -11.38
CA THR A 155 9.16 -24.58 -12.20
C THR A 155 8.23 -25.46 -11.40
N MET A 156 7.02 -25.69 -11.92
CA MET A 156 6.06 -26.60 -11.32
C MET A 156 6.39 -28.06 -11.65
N GLY A 157 6.41 -28.90 -10.62
CA GLY A 157 6.55 -30.35 -10.73
C GLY A 157 5.22 -31.07 -10.94
N PRO A 158 5.25 -32.41 -11.02
CA PRO A 158 4.07 -33.24 -11.27
C PRO A 158 3.02 -33.15 -10.15
N ASP A 159 3.43 -32.85 -8.91
CA ASP A 159 2.55 -32.76 -7.74
C ASP A 159 1.87 -31.38 -7.61
N GLY A 160 2.00 -30.50 -8.61
CA GLY A 160 1.40 -29.16 -8.59
C GLY A 160 2.14 -28.15 -7.72
N THR A 161 3.32 -28.48 -7.19
CA THR A 161 4.19 -27.60 -6.38
C THR A 161 5.46 -27.21 -7.12
N ALA A 162 6.11 -26.12 -6.71
CA ALA A 162 7.37 -25.67 -7.29
C ALA A 162 8.53 -26.61 -6.87
N VAL A 163 9.27 -27.12 -7.86
CA VAL A 163 10.42 -28.02 -7.65
C VAL A 163 11.77 -27.33 -7.80
N SER A 164 11.80 -26.14 -8.39
CA SER A 164 13.03 -25.34 -8.51
C SER A 164 12.74 -23.85 -8.68
N GLU A 165 13.65 -23.02 -8.15
CA GLU A 165 13.73 -21.59 -8.39
C GLU A 165 14.96 -21.27 -9.26
N LYS A 166 14.76 -20.52 -10.35
CA LYS A 166 15.82 -19.96 -11.19
C LYS A 166 15.80 -18.43 -11.10
N PRO A 167 16.83 -17.80 -10.52
CA PRO A 167 16.94 -16.34 -10.48
C PRO A 167 17.16 -15.79 -11.88
N LEU A 168 16.38 -14.80 -12.30
CA LEU A 168 16.51 -14.13 -13.59
C LEU A 168 17.18 -12.76 -13.46
N VAL A 169 16.75 -11.98 -12.46
CA VAL A 169 17.29 -10.65 -12.19
C VAL A 169 17.46 -10.49 -10.69
N THR A 170 18.60 -9.96 -10.27
CA THR A 170 18.85 -9.51 -8.90
C THR A 170 19.48 -8.14 -8.99
N GLY A 171 18.89 -7.16 -8.30
CA GLY A 171 19.24 -5.75 -8.40
C GLY A 171 18.36 -4.91 -7.48
N TRP A 172 18.11 -3.64 -7.78
CA TRP A 172 17.36 -2.73 -6.89
C TRP A 172 17.94 -2.70 -5.47
N CYS A 173 19.11 -2.07 -5.27
CA CYS A 173 19.58 -1.87 -3.91
C CYS A 173 18.52 -1.07 -3.15
N GLN A 174 18.08 -1.51 -1.98
CA GLN A 174 17.05 -0.82 -1.21
C GLN A 174 17.61 -0.55 0.17
N GLN A 175 17.81 0.72 0.51
CA GLN A 175 18.28 1.09 1.84
C GLN A 175 17.11 1.09 2.84
N TYR A 176 15.99 1.65 2.43
CA TYR A 176 14.82 1.84 3.27
C TYR A 176 13.72 0.81 2.94
N PRO A 177 12.76 0.58 3.86
CA PRO A 177 11.77 -0.48 3.73
C PRO A 177 10.53 -0.10 2.90
N SER A 178 10.55 1.06 2.25
CA SER A 178 9.51 1.55 1.35
C SER A 178 9.94 1.48 -0.13
N HIS A 179 8.97 1.57 -1.04
CA HIS A 179 9.19 1.64 -2.50
C HIS A 179 10.09 0.51 -3.00
N SER A 180 9.72 -0.71 -2.62
CA SER A 180 10.48 -1.91 -2.94
C SER A 180 10.30 -2.29 -4.42
N ILE A 181 10.25 -3.58 -4.71
CA ILE A 181 9.89 -4.13 -6.02
C ILE A 181 8.41 -3.88 -6.37
N GLY A 182 7.97 -4.31 -7.56
CA GLY A 182 6.58 -4.14 -8.02
C GLY A 182 6.06 -5.30 -8.85
N ALA A 183 5.10 -5.00 -9.73
CA ALA A 183 4.41 -5.98 -10.56
C ALA A 183 5.30 -6.76 -11.54
N LEU A 184 4.80 -7.93 -11.93
CA LEU A 184 5.22 -8.70 -13.09
C LEU A 184 4.04 -8.86 -14.04
N ALA A 185 4.28 -8.79 -15.34
CA ALA A 185 3.29 -9.16 -16.34
C ALA A 185 3.97 -9.60 -17.64
N PHE A 186 3.32 -10.48 -18.39
CA PHE A 186 3.70 -10.75 -19.77
C PHE A 186 3.12 -9.68 -20.69
N GLY A 187 3.95 -9.14 -21.57
CA GLY A 187 3.51 -8.23 -22.62
C GLY A 187 2.93 -8.96 -23.83
N PRO A 188 2.31 -8.21 -24.77
CA PRO A 188 1.74 -8.75 -26.00
C PRO A 188 2.78 -9.38 -26.94
N ASP A 189 4.07 -9.10 -26.71
CA ASP A 189 5.22 -9.61 -27.45
C ASP A 189 5.84 -10.88 -26.83
N GLY A 190 5.25 -11.39 -25.74
CA GLY A 190 5.74 -12.58 -25.04
C GLY A 190 6.93 -12.32 -24.11
N ALA A 191 7.37 -11.07 -23.95
CA ALA A 191 8.40 -10.71 -22.98
C ALA A 191 7.84 -10.66 -21.55
N LEU A 192 8.70 -10.90 -20.56
CA LEU A 192 8.36 -10.66 -19.16
C LEU A 192 8.75 -9.22 -18.80
N TYR A 193 7.83 -8.50 -18.16
CA TYR A 193 8.04 -7.14 -17.69
C TYR A 193 8.10 -7.12 -16.17
N ALA A 194 8.96 -6.27 -15.64
CA ALA A 194 9.15 -6.11 -14.20
C ALA A 194 9.30 -4.63 -13.83
N GLY A 195 8.61 -4.22 -12.77
CA GLY A 195 8.73 -2.88 -12.19
C GLY A 195 9.40 -2.92 -10.82
N GLY A 196 10.00 -1.80 -10.42
CA GLY A 196 10.46 -1.61 -9.04
C GLY A 196 10.69 -0.14 -8.72
N GLY A 197 10.41 0.23 -7.47
CA GLY A 197 10.59 1.56 -6.93
C GLY A 197 12.05 1.93 -6.67
N ASP A 198 12.23 3.13 -6.14
CA ASP A 198 13.53 3.75 -5.95
C ASP A 198 14.28 3.21 -4.72
N GLY A 199 13.61 2.52 -3.79
CA GLY A 199 14.18 1.96 -2.57
C GLY A 199 14.82 3.01 -1.64
N ALA A 200 14.40 4.27 -1.74
CA ALA A 200 14.94 5.43 -1.04
C ALA A 200 14.06 5.83 0.16
N SER A 201 14.53 6.78 0.97
CA SER A 201 13.76 7.27 2.11
C SER A 201 12.46 7.95 1.69
N PHE A 202 11.35 7.63 2.35
CA PHE A 202 10.08 8.35 2.24
C PHE A 202 10.00 9.57 3.17
N ASN A 203 10.84 9.64 4.22
CA ASN A 203 10.78 10.68 5.25
C ASN A 203 11.46 12.00 4.83
N PHE A 204 12.48 11.93 3.97
CA PHE A 204 13.33 13.06 3.67
C PHE A 204 13.87 12.98 2.24
N ALA A 205 14.38 14.09 1.69
CA ALA A 205 14.94 14.11 0.34
C ALA A 205 16.26 13.32 0.33
N ASP A 206 16.22 12.09 -0.17
CA ASP A 206 17.33 11.14 -0.10
C ASP A 206 18.16 11.19 -1.38
N TYR A 207 19.39 11.69 -1.24
CA TYR A 207 20.40 11.74 -2.28
C TYR A 207 21.63 10.89 -1.90
N GLY A 208 21.49 9.96 -0.95
CA GLY A 208 22.57 9.10 -0.45
C GLY A 208 23.38 9.72 0.70
N GLN A 209 22.82 10.68 1.42
CA GLN A 209 23.49 11.36 2.55
C GLN A 209 23.55 10.54 3.83
N VAL A 210 22.92 9.37 3.88
CA VAL A 210 22.90 8.49 5.06
C VAL A 210 23.73 7.24 4.77
N GLY A 211 25.04 7.33 4.94
CA GLY A 211 25.98 6.22 4.85
C GLY A 211 26.25 5.68 3.44
N ASN A 212 25.41 6.00 2.44
CA ASN A 212 25.57 5.53 1.05
C ASN A 212 25.88 4.02 0.93
N PRO A 213 25.07 3.11 1.52
CA PRO A 213 25.42 1.69 1.56
C PRO A 213 25.38 1.03 0.17
N CYS A 214 24.69 1.63 -0.80
CA CYS A 214 24.58 1.14 -2.17
C CYS A 214 25.75 1.53 -3.07
N ALA A 215 26.81 2.16 -2.53
CA ALA A 215 27.98 2.62 -3.27
C ALA A 215 27.63 3.59 -4.43
N ASP A 216 26.67 4.49 -4.21
CA ASP A 216 26.27 5.44 -5.24
C ASP A 216 27.37 6.50 -5.48
N PRO A 217 27.62 6.91 -6.74
CA PRO A 217 28.58 7.95 -7.07
C PRO A 217 28.28 9.30 -6.39
N PRO A 218 29.31 10.14 -6.19
CA PRO A 218 30.71 9.96 -6.62
C PRO A 218 31.59 9.22 -5.61
N SER A 219 31.05 8.82 -4.45
CA SER A 219 31.84 8.29 -3.33
C SER A 219 31.63 6.78 -3.15
N PRO A 220 32.59 6.05 -2.54
CA PRO A 220 32.40 4.65 -2.21
C PRO A 220 31.34 4.45 -1.12
N ALA A 221 30.90 3.19 -0.96
CA ALA A 221 30.00 2.81 0.12
C ALA A 221 30.54 3.21 1.49
N GLY A 222 29.64 3.60 2.40
CA GLY A 222 30.00 4.07 3.75
C GLY A 222 30.28 5.58 3.85
N THR A 223 30.26 6.31 2.72
CA THR A 223 30.54 7.76 2.68
C THR A 223 29.30 8.55 2.33
N ASN A 224 28.86 9.45 3.23
CA ASN A 224 27.72 10.34 2.96
C ASN A 224 27.95 11.18 1.70
N LEU A 225 26.94 11.20 0.82
CA LEU A 225 26.93 12.07 -0.35
C LEU A 225 26.45 13.48 -0.02
N SER A 226 26.87 14.45 -0.82
CA SER A 226 26.50 15.87 -0.66
C SER A 226 26.15 16.53 -2.00
N PRO A 227 25.19 17.47 -2.03
CA PRO A 227 24.94 18.27 -3.22
C PRO A 227 26.15 19.15 -3.57
N PRO A 228 26.32 19.51 -4.86
CA PRO A 228 25.37 19.24 -5.95
C PRO A 228 25.60 17.90 -6.65
N ALA A 229 26.74 17.24 -6.43
CA ALA A 229 27.20 16.09 -7.22
C ALA A 229 26.65 14.73 -6.75
N ALA A 230 25.85 14.68 -5.67
CA ALA A 230 25.29 13.44 -5.16
C ALA A 230 24.39 12.74 -6.19
N GLU A 231 24.46 11.41 -6.25
CA GLU A 231 23.66 10.60 -7.17
C GLU A 231 23.01 9.36 -6.51
N GLY A 232 22.96 9.31 -5.18
CA GLY A 232 22.38 8.19 -4.44
C GLY A 232 20.92 8.38 -4.06
N GLY A 233 20.39 7.50 -3.22
CA GLY A 233 19.01 7.58 -2.73
C GLY A 233 18.00 7.51 -3.87
N ALA A 234 17.07 8.46 -3.93
CA ALA A 234 16.04 8.49 -4.98
C ALA A 234 16.61 8.79 -6.37
N LEU A 235 17.81 9.40 -6.48
CA LEU A 235 18.47 9.71 -7.76
C LEU A 235 18.95 8.46 -8.53
N ARG A 236 18.85 7.29 -7.90
CA ARG A 236 19.07 5.99 -8.58
C ARG A 236 18.04 5.73 -9.68
N SER A 237 16.83 6.29 -9.55
CA SER A 237 15.82 6.31 -10.62
C SER A 237 16.27 7.05 -11.88
N GLN A 238 17.28 7.91 -11.76
CA GLN A 238 17.91 8.62 -12.87
C GLN A 238 19.25 7.99 -13.28
N SER A 239 19.57 6.77 -12.81
CA SER A 239 20.86 6.12 -13.09
C SER A 239 21.16 5.89 -14.58
N PRO A 240 20.19 5.72 -15.51
CA PRO A 240 20.49 5.69 -16.95
C PRO A 240 21.12 6.98 -17.49
N ARG A 241 20.97 8.10 -16.79
CA ARG A 241 21.58 9.41 -17.13
C ARG A 241 22.95 9.63 -16.48
N ARG A 242 23.51 8.60 -15.83
CA ARG A 242 24.87 8.64 -15.26
C ARG A 242 25.92 8.81 -16.34
N ALA A 243 27.08 9.31 -15.93
CA ALA A 243 28.22 9.41 -16.84
C ALA A 243 28.66 8.00 -17.29
N ALA A 244 29.17 7.89 -18.51
CA ALA A 244 29.65 6.62 -19.04
C ALA A 244 30.69 5.98 -18.10
N GLY A 245 30.54 4.68 -17.82
CA GLY A 245 31.39 3.92 -16.90
C GLY A 245 30.91 3.87 -15.45
N GLN A 246 29.91 4.68 -15.07
CA GLN A 246 29.18 4.51 -13.81
C GLN A 246 28.09 3.43 -13.94
N PRO A 247 27.74 2.72 -12.85
CA PRO A 247 26.76 1.64 -12.90
C PRO A 247 25.34 2.14 -13.14
N VAL A 248 24.62 1.45 -14.05
CA VAL A 248 23.17 1.62 -14.21
C VAL A 248 22.43 0.69 -13.24
N LEU A 249 21.49 1.26 -12.50
CA LEU A 249 20.72 0.57 -11.47
C LEU A 249 19.27 0.40 -11.93
N LEU A 250 18.57 -0.58 -11.34
CA LEU A 250 17.19 -0.92 -11.69
C LEU A 250 16.16 -0.16 -10.84
N ASN A 251 16.60 0.55 -9.80
CA ASN A 251 15.74 1.38 -8.94
C ASN A 251 14.92 2.38 -9.77
N GLY A 252 13.60 2.42 -9.59
CA GLY A 252 12.70 3.35 -10.27
C GLY A 252 12.62 3.14 -11.78
N THR A 253 12.59 1.89 -12.23
CA THR A 253 12.59 1.51 -13.65
C THR A 253 11.57 0.44 -14.01
N LEU A 254 11.12 0.45 -15.28
CA LEU A 254 10.42 -0.65 -15.94
C LEU A 254 11.40 -1.44 -16.80
N LEU A 255 11.34 -2.76 -16.68
CA LEU A 255 12.18 -3.69 -17.42
C LEU A 255 11.36 -4.47 -18.44
N ARG A 256 12.00 -4.81 -19.55
CA ARG A 256 11.53 -5.78 -20.55
C ARG A 256 12.60 -6.84 -20.75
N ILE A 257 12.32 -8.06 -20.32
CA ILE A 257 13.31 -9.13 -20.25
C ILE A 257 12.82 -10.41 -20.92
N ASP A 258 13.79 -11.18 -21.40
CA ASP A 258 13.59 -12.54 -21.85
C ASP A 258 13.17 -13.43 -20.66
N PRO A 259 12.03 -14.14 -20.74
CA PRO A 259 11.47 -14.88 -19.62
C PRO A 259 12.27 -16.15 -19.27
N ASP A 260 13.19 -16.61 -20.12
CA ASP A 260 14.00 -17.79 -19.87
C ASP A 260 15.38 -17.43 -19.30
N THR A 261 15.92 -16.27 -19.64
CA THR A 261 17.30 -15.87 -19.33
C THR A 261 17.42 -14.65 -18.43
N GLY A 262 16.38 -13.82 -18.34
CA GLY A 262 16.43 -12.53 -17.64
C GLY A 262 17.30 -11.47 -18.33
N ALA A 263 17.72 -11.71 -19.58
CA ALA A 263 18.45 -10.72 -20.38
C ALA A 263 17.49 -9.67 -20.96
N GLY A 264 18.00 -8.45 -21.21
CA GLY A 264 17.24 -7.46 -21.98
C GLY A 264 17.08 -7.90 -23.44
N LEU A 265 15.92 -7.61 -24.03
CA LEU A 265 15.59 -8.06 -25.40
C LEU A 265 16.20 -7.15 -26.49
N PRO A 266 16.48 -7.70 -27.69
CA PRO A 266 16.80 -6.90 -28.88
C PRO A 266 15.60 -6.01 -29.22
N GLY A 267 15.79 -4.68 -29.16
CA GLY A 267 14.71 -3.69 -29.31
C GLY A 267 14.48 -2.85 -28.06
N ASN A 268 15.05 -3.22 -26.91
CA ASN A 268 15.08 -2.32 -25.76
C ASN A 268 15.91 -1.06 -26.07
N PRO A 269 15.57 0.11 -25.50
CA PRO A 269 16.21 1.39 -25.80
C PRO A 269 17.74 1.39 -25.65
N PHE A 270 18.24 0.63 -24.68
CA PHE A 270 19.68 0.54 -24.39
C PHE A 270 20.28 -0.81 -24.77
N ALA A 271 19.69 -1.55 -25.72
CA ALA A 271 20.13 -2.91 -26.09
C ALA A 271 21.63 -2.98 -26.50
N GLY A 272 22.21 -1.89 -27.02
CA GLY A 272 23.63 -1.80 -27.36
C GLY A 272 24.58 -1.50 -26.19
N SER A 273 24.07 -1.26 -24.99
CA SER A 273 24.90 -0.94 -23.82
C SER A 273 25.75 -2.13 -23.37
N ALA A 274 26.97 -1.88 -22.90
CA ALA A 274 27.80 -2.89 -22.25
C ALA A 274 27.24 -3.29 -20.87
N ASP A 275 26.52 -2.38 -20.20
CA ASP A 275 25.87 -2.63 -18.90
C ASP A 275 24.61 -3.49 -19.09
N ALA A 276 24.55 -4.64 -18.40
CA ALA A 276 23.43 -5.56 -18.51
C ALA A 276 22.12 -5.00 -17.94
N ASN A 277 22.18 -4.16 -16.90
CA ASN A 277 21.00 -3.51 -16.35
C ASN A 277 20.45 -2.48 -17.32
N ALA A 278 21.31 -1.68 -17.94
CA ALA A 278 20.88 -0.75 -18.98
C ALA A 278 20.09 -1.48 -20.07
N ARG A 279 20.60 -2.60 -20.59
CA ARG A 279 19.93 -3.39 -21.63
C ARG A 279 18.51 -3.85 -21.27
N ARG A 280 18.18 -3.97 -19.98
CA ARG A 280 16.85 -4.40 -19.52
C ARG A 280 15.82 -3.27 -19.45
N ILE A 281 16.26 -2.04 -19.27
CA ILE A 281 15.40 -0.89 -18.98
C ILE A 281 14.69 -0.42 -20.25
N ILE A 282 13.38 -0.21 -20.15
CA ILE A 282 12.56 0.45 -21.18
C ILE A 282 12.05 1.82 -20.75
N ALA A 283 11.86 2.04 -19.45
CA ALA A 283 11.50 3.36 -18.90
C ALA A 283 12.09 3.52 -17.51
N TYR A 284 12.33 4.76 -17.09
CA TYR A 284 12.98 5.07 -15.82
C TYR A 284 12.48 6.39 -15.24
N GLY A 285 13.01 6.78 -14.08
CA GLY A 285 12.66 8.04 -13.45
C GLY A 285 11.32 7.99 -12.74
N ALA A 286 11.02 6.87 -12.09
CA ALA A 286 9.82 6.70 -11.28
C ALA A 286 10.14 6.50 -9.81
N ARG A 287 9.16 6.77 -8.94
CA ARG A 287 9.31 6.67 -7.48
C ARG A 287 9.00 5.26 -6.99
N ASN A 288 7.79 4.80 -7.26
CA ASN A 288 7.26 3.49 -6.87
C ASN A 288 6.16 3.06 -7.85
N GLN A 289 6.57 2.45 -8.97
CA GLN A 289 5.68 1.89 -9.99
C GLN A 289 5.08 0.57 -9.53
N PHE A 290 4.21 0.63 -8.52
CA PHE A 290 3.76 -0.56 -7.81
C PHE A 290 2.99 -1.52 -8.73
N ARG A 291 2.14 -0.99 -9.63
CA ARG A 291 1.37 -1.77 -10.61
C ARG A 291 1.44 -1.16 -12.01
N PHE A 292 1.47 -2.04 -13.01
CA PHE A 292 1.32 -1.69 -14.41
C PHE A 292 0.51 -2.75 -15.16
N GLY A 293 0.00 -2.39 -16.33
CA GLY A 293 -0.76 -3.27 -17.21
C GLY A 293 -0.67 -2.84 -18.67
N PHE A 294 -1.04 -3.75 -19.57
CA PHE A 294 -1.03 -3.51 -21.00
C PHE A 294 -2.43 -3.19 -21.52
N ARG A 295 -2.53 -2.21 -22.41
CA ARG A 295 -3.79 -1.94 -23.09
C ARG A 295 -4.05 -3.05 -24.13
N PRO A 296 -5.18 -3.78 -24.04
CA PRO A 296 -5.45 -4.93 -24.90
C PRO A 296 -5.35 -4.60 -26.40
N GLY A 297 -4.73 -5.50 -27.16
CA GLY A 297 -4.55 -5.36 -28.61
C GLY A 297 -3.52 -4.31 -29.04
N THR A 298 -2.74 -3.75 -28.10
CA THR A 298 -1.68 -2.77 -28.38
C THR A 298 -0.38 -3.11 -27.65
N ASN A 299 0.70 -2.41 -27.98
CA ASN A 299 1.98 -2.45 -27.27
C ASN A 299 2.10 -1.39 -26.16
N GLU A 300 0.99 -0.77 -25.75
CA GLU A 300 1.02 0.28 -24.73
C GLU A 300 1.10 -0.33 -23.33
N LEU A 301 2.04 0.15 -22.52
CA LEU A 301 2.13 -0.14 -21.10
C LEU A 301 1.75 1.10 -20.29
N TRP A 302 0.91 0.90 -19.28
CA TRP A 302 0.45 1.95 -18.37
C TRP A 302 0.83 1.57 -16.94
N ALA A 303 1.44 2.48 -16.19
CA ALA A 303 1.98 2.22 -14.87
C ALA A 303 1.46 3.26 -13.86
N GLY A 304 0.94 2.80 -12.73
CA GLY A 304 0.66 3.65 -11.58
C GLY A 304 1.94 3.88 -10.79
N ASP A 305 2.30 5.14 -10.56
CA ASP A 305 3.49 5.55 -9.82
C ASP A 305 3.08 6.34 -8.55
N VAL A 306 3.43 5.79 -7.38
CA VAL A 306 3.11 6.40 -6.09
C VAL A 306 4.05 7.56 -5.82
N GLY A 307 3.52 8.79 -5.78
CA GLY A 307 4.30 10.00 -5.55
C GLY A 307 4.60 10.24 -4.08
N TRP A 308 5.02 11.47 -3.72
CA TRP A 308 5.51 11.74 -2.36
C TRP A 308 4.51 12.49 -1.49
N ASN A 309 4.26 13.78 -1.76
CA ASN A 309 3.44 14.63 -0.89
C ASN A 309 2.20 15.18 -1.57
N THR A 310 2.16 15.17 -2.91
CA THR A 310 1.20 16.00 -3.64
C THR A 310 0.45 15.25 -4.72
N TRP A 311 1.13 14.38 -5.47
CA TRP A 311 0.57 13.80 -6.69
C TRP A 311 0.73 12.30 -6.70
N GLU A 312 -0.30 11.60 -7.16
CA GLU A 312 -0.17 10.26 -7.72
C GLU A 312 -0.20 10.37 -9.25
N GLU A 313 0.40 9.40 -9.93
CA GLU A 313 0.58 9.43 -11.38
C GLU A 313 0.17 8.13 -12.06
N ILE A 314 -0.35 8.27 -13.28
CA ILE A 314 -0.43 7.21 -14.28
C ILE A 314 0.50 7.61 -15.42
N ASN A 315 1.56 6.84 -15.58
CA ASN A 315 2.58 6.97 -16.61
C ASN A 315 2.31 6.01 -17.77
N ARG A 316 2.64 6.40 -19.01
CA ARG A 316 2.37 5.61 -20.22
C ARG A 316 3.64 5.47 -21.06
N VAL A 317 3.98 4.23 -21.40
CA VAL A 317 4.92 3.85 -22.46
C VAL A 317 4.08 3.56 -23.69
N ALA A 318 4.24 4.36 -24.74
CA ALA A 318 3.32 4.32 -25.89
C ALA A 318 3.52 3.07 -26.76
N ASP A 319 4.76 2.58 -26.86
CA ASP A 319 5.08 1.31 -27.52
C ASP A 319 6.34 0.72 -26.88
N VAL A 320 6.18 -0.39 -26.16
CA VAL A 320 7.28 -1.07 -25.45
C VAL A 320 8.38 -1.63 -26.38
N GLY A 321 8.18 -1.64 -27.70
CA GLY A 321 9.11 -2.16 -28.70
C GLY A 321 9.76 -1.10 -29.58
N ASP A 322 9.52 0.20 -29.37
CA ASP A 322 9.99 1.27 -30.28
C ASP A 322 11.46 1.68 -30.07
N GLY A 323 12.11 1.16 -29.02
CA GLY A 323 13.48 1.48 -28.68
C GLY A 323 13.68 2.90 -28.11
N VAL A 324 12.60 3.56 -27.66
CA VAL A 324 12.64 4.84 -26.97
C VAL A 324 12.46 4.61 -25.47
N ALA A 325 13.25 5.32 -24.66
CA ALA A 325 13.11 5.25 -23.21
C ALA A 325 12.35 6.47 -22.67
N GLU A 326 11.20 6.24 -22.02
CA GLU A 326 10.53 7.28 -21.25
C GLU A 326 11.24 7.52 -19.91
N ASN A 327 11.46 8.80 -19.60
CA ASN A 327 11.94 9.26 -18.30
C ASN A 327 10.81 9.98 -17.57
N PHE A 328 10.18 9.36 -16.56
CA PHE A 328 9.06 9.98 -15.83
C PHE A 328 9.49 11.10 -14.87
N GLY A 329 10.79 11.34 -14.71
CA GLY A 329 11.32 12.56 -14.13
C GLY A 329 11.56 12.55 -12.61
N TRP A 330 11.06 11.56 -11.86
CA TRP A 330 11.40 11.38 -10.44
C TRP A 330 12.92 11.20 -10.27
N PRO A 331 13.55 11.76 -9.20
CA PRO A 331 12.95 12.55 -8.13
C PRO A 331 12.87 14.06 -8.40
N CYS A 332 13.25 14.48 -9.60
CA CYS A 332 13.31 15.89 -9.96
C CYS A 332 11.90 16.46 -10.22
N PHE A 333 10.96 15.62 -10.66
CA PHE A 333 9.56 15.97 -10.85
C PHE A 333 8.65 15.10 -9.99
N GLU A 334 7.53 15.69 -9.57
CA GLU A 334 6.37 15.01 -8.97
C GLU A 334 5.12 15.65 -9.60
N GLY A 335 4.34 14.83 -10.29
CA GLY A 335 3.44 15.26 -11.34
C GLY A 335 4.22 15.99 -12.45
N THR A 336 3.69 17.11 -12.91
CA THR A 336 4.37 17.98 -13.89
C THR A 336 5.26 19.04 -13.24
N ALA A 337 5.29 19.13 -11.91
CA ALA A 337 5.98 20.17 -11.17
C ALA A 337 7.36 19.70 -10.70
N ARG A 338 8.30 20.64 -10.53
CA ARG A 338 9.58 20.32 -9.89
C ARG A 338 9.32 19.90 -8.45
N GLN A 339 9.95 18.81 -8.03
CA GLN A 339 9.85 18.32 -6.67
C GLN A 339 10.67 19.26 -5.76
N ALA A 340 9.99 19.95 -4.85
CA ALA A 340 10.56 21.06 -4.09
C ALA A 340 11.79 20.67 -3.24
N GLY A 341 11.80 19.45 -2.68
CA GLY A 341 12.91 18.89 -1.91
C GLY A 341 14.20 18.75 -2.72
N TYR A 342 14.09 18.17 -3.91
CA TYR A 342 15.24 17.93 -4.80
C TYR A 342 15.66 19.20 -5.56
N ASP A 343 14.72 20.05 -5.95
CA ASP A 343 14.99 21.40 -6.49
C ASP A 343 15.69 22.29 -5.44
N GLY A 344 15.24 22.26 -4.19
CA GLY A 344 15.88 22.98 -3.08
C GLY A 344 17.29 22.48 -2.76
N ALA A 345 17.55 21.18 -2.93
CA ALA A 345 18.89 20.60 -2.80
C ALA A 345 19.85 21.08 -3.90
N ASN A 346 19.30 21.44 -5.08
CA ASN A 346 20.02 21.94 -6.25
C ASN A 346 21.14 20.97 -6.64
N LEU A 347 20.70 19.76 -7.00
CA LEU A 347 21.52 18.62 -7.43
C LEU A 347 21.76 18.72 -8.95
N ASP A 348 23.01 18.53 -9.40
CA ASP A 348 23.41 18.67 -10.81
C ASP A 348 22.55 17.80 -11.74
N ARG A 349 22.17 16.60 -11.27
CA ARG A 349 21.29 15.66 -11.99
C ARG A 349 19.88 16.18 -12.24
N CYS A 350 19.35 16.96 -11.31
CA CYS A 350 18.04 17.60 -11.47
C CYS A 350 18.15 18.92 -12.22
N GLU A 351 19.15 19.75 -11.95
CA GLU A 351 19.36 21.01 -12.69
C GLU A 351 19.59 20.78 -14.19
N SER A 352 20.34 19.72 -14.55
CA SER A 352 20.50 19.30 -15.93
C SER A 352 19.18 18.83 -16.57
N LEU A 353 18.31 18.15 -15.83
CA LEU A 353 17.00 17.73 -16.35
C LEU A 353 16.06 18.92 -16.52
N TYR A 354 16.06 19.86 -15.56
CA TYR A 354 15.25 21.07 -15.61
C TYR A 354 15.59 21.97 -16.79
N SER A 355 16.88 22.04 -17.14
CA SER A 355 17.38 22.88 -18.23
C SER A 355 17.26 22.21 -19.60
N ALA A 356 17.58 20.91 -19.69
CA ALA A 356 17.50 20.16 -20.94
C ALA A 356 16.06 19.75 -21.30
N GLY A 357 15.19 19.56 -20.30
CA GLY A 357 13.92 18.86 -20.47
C GLY A 357 14.13 17.37 -20.73
N GLY A 358 13.16 16.73 -21.39
CA GLY A 358 13.22 15.31 -21.76
C GLY A 358 12.59 14.35 -20.74
N GLN A 359 12.02 14.88 -19.66
CA GLN A 359 11.05 14.12 -18.87
C GLN A 359 9.72 13.97 -19.62
N THR A 360 9.11 12.81 -19.50
CA THR A 360 7.78 12.50 -20.01
C THR A 360 6.78 12.85 -18.91
N ALA A 361 5.79 13.69 -19.24
CA ALA A 361 4.74 14.03 -18.30
C ALA A 361 3.81 12.82 -18.06
N PRO A 362 3.24 12.69 -16.85
CA PRO A 362 2.25 11.65 -16.60
C PRO A 362 1.05 11.82 -17.53
N TYR A 363 0.47 10.69 -17.94
CA TYR A 363 -0.76 10.69 -18.72
C TYR A 363 -1.92 11.27 -17.91
N TYR A 364 -1.95 10.93 -16.63
CA TYR A 364 -2.87 11.49 -15.66
C TYR A 364 -2.16 11.64 -14.31
N ALA A 365 -2.39 12.76 -13.63
CA ALA A 365 -1.95 12.97 -12.26
C ALA A 365 -3.11 13.52 -11.43
N TYR A 366 -3.25 13.04 -10.20
CA TYR A 366 -4.30 13.48 -9.28
C TYR A 366 -3.74 13.90 -7.94
N ASN A 367 -4.29 14.99 -7.40
CA ASN A 367 -3.78 15.60 -6.19
C ASN A 367 -4.26 14.81 -4.97
N HIS A 368 -3.37 14.59 -3.99
CA HIS A 368 -3.72 13.95 -2.73
C HIS A 368 -4.90 14.64 -2.04
N ASN A 369 -4.96 15.96 -2.04
CA ASN A 369 -6.01 16.74 -1.37
C ASN A 369 -7.27 16.95 -2.22
N ALA A 370 -7.29 16.50 -3.48
CA ALA A 370 -8.43 16.63 -4.36
C ALA A 370 -9.15 15.30 -4.58
N LYS A 371 -10.46 15.39 -4.82
CA LYS A 371 -11.26 14.27 -5.31
C LYS A 371 -10.85 13.94 -6.75
N VAL A 372 -10.78 12.66 -7.08
CA VAL A 372 -10.56 12.20 -8.48
C VAL A 372 -11.80 12.52 -9.30
N VAL A 373 -12.98 12.19 -8.78
CA VAL A 373 -14.28 12.60 -9.33
C VAL A 373 -15.02 13.45 -8.30
N ALA A 374 -15.49 14.63 -8.71
CA ALA A 374 -16.06 15.62 -7.79
C ALA A 374 -17.21 15.10 -6.91
N SER A 375 -17.97 14.11 -7.40
CA SER A 375 -19.11 13.51 -6.70
C SER A 375 -18.81 12.20 -5.99
N ASP A 376 -17.58 11.66 -6.07
CA ASP A 376 -17.30 10.35 -5.49
C ASP A 376 -17.21 10.36 -3.95
N PRO A 377 -17.56 9.25 -3.28
CA PRO A 377 -17.46 9.12 -1.82
C PRO A 377 -16.02 8.89 -1.34
N CYS A 378 -15.03 8.74 -2.24
CA CYS A 378 -13.67 8.35 -1.91
C CYS A 378 -12.93 9.42 -1.12
N PRO A 379 -12.28 9.10 0.01
CA PRO A 379 -11.55 10.11 0.79
C PRO A 379 -10.45 10.79 -0.04
N THR A 380 -10.05 11.98 0.40
CA THR A 380 -8.84 12.70 -0.07
C THR A 380 -7.84 12.76 1.08
N GLY A 381 -6.64 13.27 0.91
CA GLY A 381 -5.68 13.56 1.98
C GLY A 381 -4.46 12.64 1.96
N GLY A 382 -4.66 11.35 1.74
CA GLY A 382 -3.59 10.38 1.45
C GLY A 382 -3.93 9.63 0.17
N SER A 383 -2.93 9.23 -0.61
CA SER A 383 -3.14 8.53 -1.89
C SER A 383 -1.98 7.60 -2.16
N SER A 384 -2.28 6.47 -2.78
CA SER A 384 -1.30 5.45 -3.15
C SER A 384 -1.88 4.64 -4.29
N ILE A 385 -1.58 5.02 -5.53
CA ILE A 385 -2.05 4.29 -6.70
C ILE A 385 -1.52 2.85 -6.67
N SER A 386 -2.44 1.90 -6.71
CA SER A 386 -2.17 0.51 -6.32
C SER A 386 -2.76 -0.54 -7.24
N GLY A 387 -3.33 -0.13 -8.38
CA GLY A 387 -3.88 -1.04 -9.36
C GLY A 387 -3.95 -0.39 -10.73
N ILE A 388 -3.69 -1.18 -11.78
CA ILE A 388 -3.85 -0.81 -13.19
C ILE A 388 -4.36 -2.04 -13.93
N ALA A 389 -5.52 -1.94 -14.55
CA ALA A 389 -6.08 -2.97 -15.41
C ALA A 389 -6.91 -2.33 -16.53
N PHE A 390 -7.16 -3.07 -17.60
CA PHE A 390 -8.03 -2.62 -18.69
C PHE A 390 -9.23 -3.52 -18.81
N GLU A 391 -10.37 -2.93 -19.15
CA GLU A 391 -11.50 -3.71 -19.67
C GLU A 391 -11.02 -4.50 -20.89
N SER A 392 -11.26 -5.80 -20.89
CA SER A 392 -10.82 -6.70 -21.95
C SER A 392 -11.80 -7.85 -22.15
N GLY A 393 -12.81 -7.62 -22.98
CA GLY A 393 -13.72 -8.67 -23.43
C GLY A 393 -14.76 -9.05 -22.39
N SER A 394 -15.06 -8.14 -21.45
CA SER A 394 -16.17 -8.32 -20.52
C SER A 394 -17.51 -8.08 -21.22
N ASN A 395 -18.59 -8.41 -20.53
CA ASN A 395 -19.94 -8.06 -20.94
C ASN A 395 -20.41 -6.73 -20.33
N TYR A 396 -19.49 -5.89 -19.83
CA TYR A 396 -19.82 -4.63 -19.19
C TYR A 396 -20.54 -3.68 -20.16
N PRO A 397 -21.33 -2.72 -19.66
CA PRO A 397 -21.94 -1.68 -20.49
C PRO A 397 -20.93 -0.98 -21.40
N ALA A 398 -21.37 -0.61 -22.61
CA ALA A 398 -20.51 -0.12 -23.69
C ALA A 398 -19.67 1.12 -23.33
N GLU A 399 -20.08 1.90 -22.34
CA GLU A 399 -19.32 3.03 -21.82
C GLU A 399 -18.00 2.64 -21.12
N TYR A 400 -17.86 1.38 -20.69
CA TYR A 400 -16.63 0.82 -20.12
C TYR A 400 -15.73 0.16 -21.15
N ALA A 401 -16.15 0.06 -22.42
CA ALA A 401 -15.36 -0.59 -23.47
C ALA A 401 -13.96 0.04 -23.60
N GLY A 402 -12.94 -0.78 -23.35
CA GLY A 402 -11.52 -0.38 -23.34
C GLY A 402 -11.12 0.61 -22.24
N ALA A 403 -11.93 0.77 -21.19
CA ALA A 403 -11.63 1.64 -20.07
C ALA A 403 -10.39 1.16 -19.30
N LEU A 404 -9.65 2.11 -18.73
CA LEU A 404 -8.58 1.85 -17.78
C LEU A 404 -9.15 1.91 -16.36
N PHE A 405 -9.04 0.83 -15.61
CA PHE A 405 -9.33 0.79 -14.18
C PHE A 405 -8.05 1.03 -13.38
N PHE A 406 -8.13 1.90 -12.37
CA PHE A 406 -7.02 2.13 -11.45
C PHE A 406 -7.52 2.20 -10.00
N ALA A 407 -6.73 1.66 -9.09
CA ALA A 407 -7.05 1.61 -7.66
C ALA A 407 -6.15 2.56 -6.87
N ASP A 408 -6.64 2.99 -5.72
CA ASP A 408 -5.85 3.68 -4.70
C ASP A 408 -6.07 3.03 -3.34
N SER A 409 -5.00 2.47 -2.77
CA SER A 409 -5.07 1.68 -1.54
C SER A 409 -5.38 2.52 -0.32
N SER A 410 -4.89 3.75 -0.29
CA SER A 410 -5.09 4.70 0.79
C SER A 410 -6.51 5.28 0.78
N ARG A 411 -7.12 5.36 -0.41
CA ARG A 411 -8.51 5.83 -0.56
C ARG A 411 -9.55 4.70 -0.53
N GLY A 412 -9.14 3.43 -0.64
CA GLY A 412 -10.06 2.29 -0.67
C GLY A 412 -11.01 2.35 -1.87
N CYS A 413 -10.51 2.81 -3.02
CA CYS A 413 -11.32 3.07 -4.20
C CYS A 413 -10.67 2.57 -5.50
N ILE A 414 -11.53 2.22 -6.45
CA ILE A 414 -11.21 1.88 -7.83
C ILE A 414 -12.04 2.81 -8.73
N TRP A 415 -11.40 3.49 -9.68
CA TRP A 415 -12.06 4.31 -10.68
C TRP A 415 -11.91 3.68 -12.06
N ALA A 416 -12.85 4.01 -12.94
CA ALA A 416 -12.75 3.74 -14.37
C ALA A 416 -12.48 5.05 -15.13
N MET A 417 -11.42 5.05 -15.92
CA MET A 417 -11.12 6.07 -16.93
C MET A 417 -11.68 5.59 -18.27
N GLN A 418 -12.90 6.03 -18.58
CA GLN A 418 -13.60 5.65 -19.81
C GLN A 418 -12.92 6.24 -21.05
N THR A 419 -13.15 5.61 -22.20
CA THR A 419 -12.48 6.00 -23.43
C THR A 419 -13.10 7.24 -24.11
N SER A 420 -12.29 8.03 -24.80
CA SER A 420 -12.72 9.06 -25.75
C SER A 420 -11.81 8.98 -26.96
N GLY A 421 -12.38 8.92 -28.18
CA GLY A 421 -11.58 8.69 -29.39
C GLY A 421 -10.82 7.35 -29.37
N GLY A 422 -11.30 6.36 -28.62
CA GLY A 422 -10.70 5.04 -28.50
C GLY A 422 -9.62 4.90 -27.42
N GLN A 423 -9.19 5.98 -26.76
CA GLN A 423 -8.16 5.94 -25.71
C GLN A 423 -8.76 6.30 -24.33
N PRO A 424 -8.30 5.73 -23.20
CA PRO A 424 -8.72 6.18 -21.86
C PRO A 424 -8.60 7.70 -21.72
N SER A 425 -9.61 8.39 -21.21
CA SER A 425 -9.62 9.85 -21.13
C SER A 425 -9.67 10.35 -19.69
N PRO A 426 -8.69 11.18 -19.24
CA PRO A 426 -8.75 11.83 -17.94
C PRO A 426 -9.97 12.74 -17.74
N SER A 427 -10.66 13.12 -18.81
CA SER A 427 -11.91 13.89 -18.76
C SER A 427 -13.16 13.04 -18.52
N ARG A 428 -13.04 11.71 -18.49
CA ARG A 428 -14.16 10.76 -18.34
C ARG A 428 -13.88 9.76 -17.23
N LEU A 429 -13.70 10.28 -16.02
CA LEU A 429 -13.47 9.49 -14.81
C LEU A 429 -14.78 9.25 -14.08
N VAL A 430 -15.02 8.00 -13.67
CA VAL A 430 -16.16 7.62 -12.84
C VAL A 430 -15.71 6.71 -11.69
N PRO A 431 -16.29 6.81 -10.48
CA PRO A 431 -16.06 5.81 -9.44
C PRO A 431 -16.60 4.45 -9.89
N PHE A 432 -15.91 3.37 -9.53
CA PHE A 432 -16.26 2.01 -9.94
C PHE A 432 -16.36 1.03 -8.77
N VAL A 433 -15.42 1.03 -7.83
CA VAL A 433 -15.58 0.31 -6.56
C VAL A 433 -15.17 1.24 -5.44
N THR A 434 -15.95 1.35 -4.37
CA THR A 434 -15.64 2.23 -3.24
C THR A 434 -15.81 1.50 -1.92
N GLY A 435 -14.99 1.82 -0.91
CA GLY A 435 -15.06 1.16 0.40
C GLY A 435 -14.24 -0.13 0.49
N VAL A 436 -13.28 -0.31 -0.42
CA VAL A 436 -12.41 -1.50 -0.43
C VAL A 436 -11.37 -1.40 0.68
N ASN A 437 -11.18 -2.47 1.44
CA ASN A 437 -10.15 -2.56 2.46
C ASN A 437 -8.77 -2.81 1.84
N VAL A 438 -8.07 -1.72 1.49
CA VAL A 438 -6.72 -1.70 0.90
C VAL A 438 -6.63 -2.51 -0.41
N PRO A 439 -7.18 -2.01 -1.53
CA PRO A 439 -6.99 -2.62 -2.84
C PRO A 439 -5.52 -2.51 -3.27
N VAL A 440 -4.86 -3.62 -3.62
CA VAL A 440 -3.42 -3.64 -3.98
C VAL A 440 -3.12 -4.25 -5.34
N GLN A 441 -4.14 -4.72 -6.04
CA GLN A 441 -4.06 -5.11 -7.44
C GLN A 441 -5.46 -5.02 -8.02
N VAL A 442 -5.55 -4.60 -9.28
CA VAL A 442 -6.71 -4.81 -10.14
C VAL A 442 -6.21 -5.58 -11.35
N LEU A 443 -6.97 -6.55 -11.83
CA LEU A 443 -6.62 -7.39 -12.97
C LEU A 443 -7.89 -7.86 -13.69
N THR A 444 -7.72 -8.30 -14.93
CA THR A 444 -8.82 -8.86 -15.72
C THR A 444 -8.75 -10.38 -15.67
N GLY A 445 -9.87 -11.03 -15.35
CA GLY A 445 -9.97 -12.48 -15.28
C GLY A 445 -10.23 -13.14 -16.64
N PRO A 446 -10.30 -14.49 -16.68
CA PRO A 446 -10.46 -15.25 -17.92
C PRO A 446 -11.74 -14.92 -18.71
N ASP A 447 -12.82 -14.56 -18.03
CA ASP A 447 -14.12 -14.20 -18.63
C ASP A 447 -14.24 -12.70 -18.95
N GLY A 448 -13.15 -11.94 -18.85
CA GLY A 448 -13.14 -10.49 -19.06
C GLY A 448 -13.59 -9.65 -17.86
N ASP A 449 -14.21 -10.27 -16.85
CA ASP A 449 -14.58 -9.58 -15.60
C ASP A 449 -13.36 -9.00 -14.88
N LEU A 450 -13.57 -7.87 -14.21
CA LEU A 450 -12.57 -7.25 -13.36
C LEU A 450 -12.47 -8.00 -12.03
N PHE A 451 -11.24 -8.22 -11.58
CA PHE A 451 -10.92 -8.73 -10.26
C PHE A 451 -10.06 -7.70 -9.51
N TYR A 452 -10.09 -7.75 -8.18
CA TYR A 452 -9.14 -7.00 -7.37
C TYR A 452 -8.74 -7.76 -6.10
N VAL A 453 -7.51 -7.52 -5.65
CA VAL A 453 -6.98 -8.06 -4.40
C VAL A 453 -7.17 -7.03 -3.29
N ALA A 454 -7.95 -7.37 -2.27
CA ALA A 454 -8.14 -6.58 -1.06
C ALA A 454 -7.21 -7.08 0.05
N LEU A 455 -6.03 -6.46 0.16
CA LEU A 455 -4.99 -6.89 1.10
C LEU A 455 -5.47 -6.88 2.54
N GLY A 456 -6.20 -5.83 2.93
CA GLY A 456 -6.67 -5.65 4.30
C GLY A 456 -7.78 -6.63 4.68
N ALA A 457 -8.52 -7.17 3.71
CA ALA A 457 -9.57 -8.16 3.92
C ALA A 457 -9.06 -9.61 3.81
N GLY A 458 -7.93 -9.83 3.12
CA GLY A 458 -7.45 -11.18 2.85
C GLY A 458 -8.27 -11.87 1.76
N GLU A 459 -8.70 -11.11 0.74
CA GLU A 459 -9.70 -11.55 -0.24
C GLU A 459 -9.31 -11.17 -1.68
N LEU A 460 -9.64 -12.04 -2.63
CA LEU A 460 -9.73 -11.76 -4.07
C LEU A 460 -11.21 -11.60 -4.41
N HIS A 461 -11.56 -10.46 -5.01
CA HIS A 461 -12.93 -10.14 -5.41
C HIS A 461 -13.11 -10.22 -6.92
N ARG A 462 -14.32 -10.55 -7.34
CA ARG A 462 -14.81 -10.49 -8.73
C ARG A 462 -15.92 -9.45 -8.83
N VAL A 463 -15.75 -8.50 -9.75
CA VAL A 463 -16.80 -7.57 -10.16
C VAL A 463 -17.41 -8.06 -11.46
N GLY A 464 -18.66 -8.50 -11.42
CA GLY A 464 -19.39 -9.04 -12.58
C GLY A 464 -20.50 -8.10 -13.05
N TYR A 465 -20.89 -8.23 -14.32
CA TYR A 465 -22.10 -7.60 -14.86
C TYR A 465 -23.02 -8.68 -15.47
N PRO A 466 -24.02 -9.21 -14.76
CA PRO A 466 -24.84 -10.34 -15.24
C PRO A 466 -25.70 -10.07 -16.49
N GLY A 467 -25.71 -8.85 -17.05
CA GLY A 467 -26.20 -8.59 -18.42
C GLY A 467 -27.70 -8.77 -18.68
N GLY A 468 -28.56 -8.90 -17.66
CA GLY A 468 -29.99 -9.17 -17.81
C GLY A 468 -30.90 -8.15 -17.11
N THR A 469 -32.18 -8.12 -17.52
CA THR A 469 -33.31 -7.57 -16.73
C THR A 469 -33.60 -8.38 -15.46
N ASN A 470 -32.88 -9.49 -15.26
CA ASN A 470 -32.97 -10.36 -14.11
C ASN A 470 -31.58 -10.51 -13.48
N ARG A 471 -31.27 -9.61 -12.56
CA ARG A 471 -30.11 -9.57 -11.71
C ARG A 471 -30.29 -10.65 -10.64
N PRO A 472 -29.24 -11.42 -10.31
CA PRO A 472 -29.35 -12.46 -9.30
C PRO A 472 -29.77 -11.85 -7.96
N PRO A 473 -30.55 -12.59 -7.15
CA PRO A 473 -30.94 -12.14 -5.84
C PRO A 473 -29.74 -11.90 -4.93
N VAL A 474 -29.91 -11.13 -3.87
CA VAL A 474 -28.95 -11.02 -2.77
C VAL A 474 -29.41 -11.96 -1.67
N ALA A 475 -28.64 -13.02 -1.45
CA ALA A 475 -28.90 -13.98 -0.38
C ALA A 475 -28.52 -13.37 0.98
N ALA A 476 -29.44 -13.35 1.93
CA ALA A 476 -29.17 -12.97 3.30
C ALA A 476 -29.80 -13.98 4.26
N ALA A 477 -28.97 -14.55 5.12
CA ALA A 477 -29.34 -15.54 6.12
C ALA A 477 -28.97 -15.05 7.51
N THR A 478 -29.82 -15.33 8.49
CA THR A 478 -29.49 -15.22 9.91
C THR A 478 -29.80 -16.53 10.62
N ALA A 479 -29.15 -16.77 11.75
CA ALA A 479 -29.32 -17.94 12.60
C ALA A 479 -29.49 -17.48 14.05
N THR A 480 -30.55 -17.92 14.73
CA THR A 480 -30.86 -17.51 16.11
C THR A 480 -31.28 -18.73 16.96
N PRO A 481 -30.54 -19.05 18.03
CA PRO A 481 -29.20 -18.56 18.32
C PRO A 481 -28.19 -19.10 17.30
N SER A 482 -27.22 -18.29 16.86
CA SER A 482 -26.11 -18.75 16.01
C SER A 482 -25.02 -19.51 16.79
N SER A 483 -25.18 -19.65 18.10
CA SER A 483 -24.26 -20.40 18.94
C SER A 483 -24.89 -20.81 20.28
N GLY A 484 -24.37 -21.86 20.90
CA GLY A 484 -24.82 -22.33 22.21
C GLY A 484 -24.40 -23.77 22.50
N PRO A 485 -24.70 -24.31 23.69
CA PRO A 485 -24.33 -25.67 24.05
C PRO A 485 -25.07 -26.70 23.18
N ALA A 486 -24.44 -27.86 22.93
CA ALA A 486 -25.12 -28.99 22.30
C ALA A 486 -26.07 -29.68 23.31
N PRO A 487 -27.29 -30.07 22.91
CA PRO A 487 -27.91 -29.84 21.62
C PRO A 487 -28.37 -28.38 21.43
N LEU A 488 -28.09 -27.80 20.26
CA LEU A 488 -28.46 -26.43 19.91
C LEU A 488 -29.55 -26.45 18.83
N THR A 489 -30.75 -25.99 19.19
CA THR A 489 -31.81 -25.71 18.20
C THR A 489 -31.66 -24.29 17.69
N VAL A 490 -31.50 -24.16 16.37
CA VAL A 490 -31.28 -22.90 15.67
C VAL A 490 -32.47 -22.62 14.77
N GLN A 491 -33.01 -21.41 14.89
CA GLN A 491 -33.96 -20.84 13.93
C GLN A 491 -33.20 -20.05 12.88
N PHE A 492 -33.32 -20.45 11.64
CA PHE A 492 -32.77 -19.72 10.51
C PHE A 492 -33.80 -18.75 9.94
N ASP A 493 -33.33 -17.67 9.33
CA ASP A 493 -34.17 -16.67 8.68
C ASP A 493 -33.49 -16.18 7.39
N GLY A 494 -34.06 -16.57 6.25
CA GLY A 494 -33.65 -16.15 4.92
C GLY A 494 -34.40 -14.92 4.42
N THR A 495 -35.39 -14.41 5.16
CA THR A 495 -36.31 -13.37 4.67
C THR A 495 -35.68 -12.00 4.47
N GLY A 496 -34.43 -11.81 4.93
CA GLY A 496 -33.63 -10.63 4.61
C GLY A 496 -33.09 -10.64 3.17
N SER A 497 -33.23 -11.76 2.45
CA SER A 497 -32.82 -11.85 1.05
C SER A 497 -33.68 -10.93 0.19
N THR A 498 -33.08 -10.32 -0.82
CA THR A 498 -33.77 -9.37 -1.69
C THR A 498 -33.52 -9.68 -3.14
N ASP A 499 -34.50 -9.37 -3.99
CA ASP A 499 -34.26 -9.34 -5.42
C ASP A 499 -34.10 -7.89 -5.89
N PRO A 500 -33.07 -7.58 -6.69
CA PRO A 500 -32.90 -6.25 -7.24
C PRO A 500 -34.05 -5.87 -8.20
N ASP A 501 -34.71 -6.84 -8.83
CA ASP A 501 -35.74 -6.65 -9.84
C ASP A 501 -37.15 -6.60 -9.23
N ALA A 502 -37.88 -5.53 -9.57
CA ALA A 502 -39.14 -5.23 -8.95
C ALA A 502 -40.24 -6.20 -9.42
N GLY A 503 -40.81 -6.95 -8.48
CA GLY A 503 -41.90 -7.90 -8.73
C GLY A 503 -41.45 -9.36 -8.71
N ASP A 504 -40.15 -9.61 -8.61
CA ASP A 504 -39.60 -10.96 -8.50
C ASP A 504 -39.90 -11.59 -7.14
N THR A 505 -40.10 -12.91 -7.15
CA THR A 505 -40.34 -13.70 -5.94
C THR A 505 -39.18 -14.66 -5.70
N LEU A 506 -38.75 -14.77 -4.44
CA LEU A 506 -37.66 -15.66 -4.06
C LEU A 506 -38.18 -17.02 -3.57
N SER A 507 -37.48 -18.06 -4.02
CA SER A 507 -37.51 -19.40 -3.44
C SER A 507 -36.22 -19.67 -2.67
N TYR A 508 -36.28 -20.57 -1.69
CA TYR A 508 -35.20 -20.84 -0.74
C TYR A 508 -34.83 -22.32 -0.82
N GLY A 509 -33.53 -22.61 -0.74
CA GLY A 509 -32.99 -23.93 -0.46
C GLY A 509 -31.92 -23.77 0.61
N TRP A 510 -31.98 -24.58 1.66
CA TRP A 510 -31.02 -24.57 2.75
C TRP A 510 -30.18 -25.84 2.72
N ASP A 511 -28.90 -25.66 2.99
CA ASP A 511 -27.91 -26.68 3.30
C ASP A 511 -27.58 -26.49 4.79
N LEU A 512 -28.34 -27.16 5.66
CA LEU A 512 -28.28 -27.01 7.12
C LEU A 512 -27.27 -27.96 7.75
N ASP A 513 -26.81 -28.99 7.05
CA ASP A 513 -25.77 -29.90 7.53
C ASP A 513 -24.37 -29.65 6.90
N ALA A 514 -24.28 -28.72 5.95
CA ALA A 514 -23.07 -28.30 5.24
C ALA A 514 -22.46 -29.40 4.36
N ASP A 515 -23.28 -30.27 3.76
CA ASP A 515 -22.84 -31.31 2.84
C ASP A 515 -22.69 -30.81 1.38
N GLY A 516 -23.10 -29.56 1.10
CA GLY A 516 -23.07 -28.93 -0.21
C GLY A 516 -24.38 -29.09 -1.01
N ALA A 517 -25.38 -29.77 -0.46
CA ALA A 517 -26.70 -29.94 -1.04
C ALA A 517 -27.72 -29.02 -0.35
N TYR A 518 -28.40 -28.18 -1.14
CA TYR A 518 -29.43 -27.25 -0.64
C TYR A 518 -30.83 -27.89 -0.61
N ASP A 519 -30.96 -29.04 0.05
CA ASP A 519 -32.17 -29.88 0.07
C ASP A 519 -32.76 -30.12 1.47
N ASP A 520 -32.13 -29.65 2.54
CA ASP A 520 -32.61 -29.80 3.93
C ASP A 520 -33.91 -29.05 4.20
N SER A 521 -34.08 -27.87 3.58
CA SER A 521 -35.31 -27.11 3.71
C SER A 521 -35.53 -26.12 2.58
N THR A 522 -36.80 -25.92 2.23
CA THR A 522 -37.24 -24.84 1.32
C THR A 522 -38.02 -23.74 2.03
N ALA A 523 -38.14 -23.81 3.36
CA ALA A 523 -38.81 -22.78 4.14
C ALA A 523 -37.95 -21.50 4.18
N SER A 524 -38.57 -20.33 4.18
CA SER A 524 -37.84 -19.07 4.39
C SER A 524 -37.32 -18.91 5.82
N ARG A 525 -37.88 -19.67 6.78
CA ARG A 525 -37.49 -19.64 8.21
C ARG A 525 -37.47 -21.04 8.83
N PRO A 526 -36.54 -21.94 8.44
CA PRO A 526 -36.49 -23.28 8.98
C PRO A 526 -35.90 -23.32 10.39
N THR A 527 -36.04 -24.46 11.05
CA THR A 527 -35.37 -24.74 12.33
C THR A 527 -34.60 -26.04 12.21
N TRP A 528 -33.38 -26.08 12.74
CA TRP A 528 -32.52 -27.27 12.77
C TRP A 528 -31.96 -27.48 14.17
N THR A 529 -31.79 -28.73 14.59
CA THR A 529 -31.17 -29.07 15.88
C THR A 529 -29.87 -29.82 15.67
N TYR A 530 -28.77 -29.18 16.04
CA TYR A 530 -27.46 -29.79 16.06
C TYR A 530 -27.22 -30.48 17.40
N THR A 531 -26.97 -31.78 17.38
CA THR A 531 -26.91 -32.62 18.59
C THR A 531 -25.50 -32.79 19.15
N ALA A 532 -24.46 -32.61 18.33
CA ALA A 532 -23.07 -32.70 18.70
C ALA A 532 -22.37 -31.35 18.60
N ALA A 533 -21.27 -31.18 19.34
CA ALA A 533 -20.43 -30.00 19.20
C ALA A 533 -19.80 -29.99 17.80
N ALA A 534 -20.01 -28.89 17.07
CA ALA A 534 -19.57 -28.71 15.69
C ALA A 534 -19.61 -27.23 15.34
N THR A 535 -18.80 -26.83 14.35
CA THR A 535 -19.00 -25.57 13.64
C THR A 535 -19.55 -25.93 12.27
N VAL A 536 -20.73 -25.41 11.94
CA VAL A 536 -21.44 -25.72 10.70
C VAL A 536 -21.66 -24.43 9.93
N ASP A 537 -21.28 -24.42 8.65
CA ASP A 537 -21.56 -23.32 7.74
C ASP A 537 -22.84 -23.61 6.98
N ALA A 538 -23.97 -23.31 7.61
CA ALA A 538 -25.26 -23.55 7.01
C ALA A 538 -25.45 -22.64 5.78
N GLY A 539 -25.59 -23.23 4.61
CA GLY A 539 -25.82 -22.55 3.34
C GLY A 539 -27.28 -22.16 3.15
N LEU A 540 -27.50 -20.97 2.61
CA LEU A 540 -28.76 -20.56 1.98
C LEU A 540 -28.51 -20.31 0.50
N ARG A 541 -29.29 -20.94 -0.36
CA ARG A 541 -29.46 -20.60 -1.77
C ARG A 541 -30.82 -19.96 -1.96
N VAL A 542 -30.84 -18.74 -2.49
CA VAL A 542 -32.07 -18.11 -2.97
C VAL A 542 -32.10 -18.13 -4.48
N THR A 543 -33.29 -18.35 -5.04
CA THR A 543 -33.53 -18.40 -6.49
C THR A 543 -34.72 -17.52 -6.82
N ASP A 544 -34.55 -16.59 -7.75
CA ASP A 544 -35.62 -15.70 -8.20
C ASP A 544 -36.62 -16.41 -9.12
N SER A 545 -37.68 -15.69 -9.51
CA SER A 545 -38.75 -16.21 -10.37
C SER A 545 -38.32 -16.51 -11.81
N HIS A 546 -37.17 -16.01 -12.25
CA HIS A 546 -36.62 -16.21 -13.58
C HIS A 546 -35.42 -17.19 -13.59
N GLY A 547 -35.09 -17.76 -12.43
CA GLY A 547 -34.13 -18.85 -12.25
C GLY A 547 -32.70 -18.42 -11.93
N ALA A 548 -32.40 -17.12 -11.70
CA ALA A 548 -31.07 -16.76 -11.21
C ALA A 548 -30.95 -17.01 -9.71
N THR A 549 -29.74 -17.35 -9.26
CA THR A 549 -29.50 -17.81 -7.90
C THR A 549 -28.38 -17.04 -7.23
N ALA A 550 -28.47 -16.91 -5.91
CA ALA A 550 -27.34 -16.50 -5.07
C ALA A 550 -27.26 -17.36 -3.82
N THR A 551 -26.05 -17.54 -3.32
CA THR A 551 -25.78 -18.31 -2.11
C THR A 551 -25.13 -17.43 -1.05
N THR A 552 -25.44 -17.70 0.22
CA THR A 552 -24.73 -17.16 1.38
C THR A 552 -24.62 -18.26 2.43
N THR A 553 -23.76 -18.10 3.40
CA THR A 553 -23.60 -19.04 4.51
C THR A 553 -23.73 -18.30 5.83
N VAL A 554 -24.36 -18.94 6.82
CA VAL A 554 -24.36 -18.47 8.21
C VAL A 554 -23.74 -19.53 9.10
N ARG A 555 -22.69 -19.13 9.83
CA ARG A 555 -21.97 -20.03 10.73
C ARG A 555 -22.76 -20.27 12.01
N VAL A 556 -22.91 -21.54 12.37
CA VAL A 556 -23.49 -21.98 13.64
C VAL A 556 -22.42 -22.70 14.47
N ALA A 557 -22.18 -22.19 15.68
CA ALA A 557 -21.24 -22.79 16.63
C ALA A 557 -21.97 -23.58 17.73
N VAL A 558 -21.98 -24.89 17.59
CA VAL A 558 -22.68 -25.83 18.48
C VAL A 558 -21.70 -26.37 19.50
N GLY A 559 -22.08 -26.35 20.78
CA GLY A 559 -21.20 -26.69 21.90
C GLY A 559 -20.32 -25.52 22.38
N ASN A 560 -20.37 -24.34 21.74
CA ASN A 560 -19.47 -23.22 22.02
C ASN A 560 -20.23 -21.86 21.98
N PRO A 561 -20.80 -21.35 23.11
CA PRO A 561 -21.63 -20.14 23.15
C PRO A 561 -20.94 -18.83 22.73
N ALA A 562 -21.60 -17.92 22.01
CA ALA A 562 -21.11 -16.55 21.79
C ALA A 562 -20.94 -15.77 23.11
N GLY A 563 -19.93 -14.90 23.19
CA GLY A 563 -19.56 -14.16 24.41
C GLY A 563 -18.51 -14.85 25.28
N LEU A 564 -17.90 -15.93 24.77
CA LEU A 564 -16.75 -16.62 25.37
C LEU A 564 -15.49 -16.44 24.49
N ASP A 565 -15.36 -15.33 23.78
CA ASP A 565 -14.10 -15.04 23.08
C ASP A 565 -13.02 -14.70 24.13
N PRO A 566 -11.75 -15.03 23.86
CA PRO A 566 -10.64 -14.56 24.67
C PRO A 566 -10.75 -13.07 24.95
N VAL A 567 -10.54 -12.67 26.20
CA VAL A 567 -10.55 -11.25 26.60
C VAL A 567 -9.10 -10.77 26.72
N PRO A 568 -8.50 -10.21 25.66
CA PRO A 568 -7.16 -9.64 25.73
C PRO A 568 -7.13 -8.35 26.56
N VAL A 569 -6.07 -8.20 27.34
CA VAL A 569 -5.74 -7.03 28.13
C VAL A 569 -4.30 -6.64 27.80
N ILE A 570 -4.12 -5.37 27.42
CA ILE A 570 -2.79 -4.76 27.28
C ILE A 570 -2.44 -4.16 28.64
N ASP A 571 -1.46 -4.75 29.34
CA ASP A 571 -0.99 -4.30 30.65
C ASP A 571 -0.01 -3.11 30.53
N THR A 572 0.76 -3.07 29.42
CA THR A 572 1.65 -1.95 29.06
C THR A 572 1.87 -1.94 27.54
N PRO A 573 2.07 -0.78 26.89
CA PRO A 573 2.07 0.57 27.46
C PRO A 573 0.67 1.06 27.83
N ASP A 574 0.60 2.04 28.73
CA ASP A 574 -0.64 2.78 29.00
C ASP A 574 -1.02 3.64 27.78
N ALA A 575 -2.32 3.81 27.51
CA ALA A 575 -2.80 4.58 26.35
C ALA A 575 -2.44 6.08 26.41
N ALA A 576 -2.09 6.62 27.58
CA ALA A 576 -1.58 7.99 27.71
C ALA A 576 -0.08 8.11 27.39
N LEU A 577 0.63 7.00 27.12
CA LEU A 577 2.01 7.05 26.67
C LEU A 577 2.10 7.84 25.37
N THR A 578 2.95 8.87 25.39
CA THR A 578 3.37 9.57 24.18
C THR A 578 4.80 9.21 23.83
N TRP A 579 5.07 9.04 22.53
CA TRP A 579 6.36 8.55 22.04
C TRP A 579 7.14 9.59 21.25
N SER A 580 8.47 9.52 21.28
CA SER A 580 9.34 10.21 20.31
C SER A 580 10.00 9.20 19.39
N VAL A 581 10.42 9.63 18.20
CA VAL A 581 11.16 8.78 17.26
C VAL A 581 12.38 8.18 17.97
N GLY A 582 12.62 6.88 17.75
CA GLY A 582 13.72 6.14 18.38
C GLY A 582 13.47 5.71 19.83
N GLN A 583 12.35 6.10 20.44
CA GLN A 583 11.99 5.63 21.78
C GLN A 583 11.71 4.13 21.76
N THR A 584 12.39 3.37 22.61
CA THR A 584 12.02 1.97 22.87
C THR A 584 10.79 1.93 23.78
N VAL A 585 9.73 1.27 23.32
CA VAL A 585 8.47 1.11 24.05
C VAL A 585 8.28 -0.37 24.38
N PRO A 586 8.27 -0.76 25.67
CA PRO A 586 7.92 -2.12 26.05
C PRO A 586 6.42 -2.34 25.92
N PHE A 587 6.02 -3.56 25.56
CA PHE A 587 4.63 -4.01 25.61
C PHE A 587 4.50 -5.31 26.39
N ALA A 588 3.37 -5.49 27.05
CA ALA A 588 2.98 -6.75 27.68
C ALA A 588 1.47 -6.83 27.79
N GLY A 589 0.97 -8.04 27.77
CA GLY A 589 -0.45 -8.31 27.88
C GLY A 589 -0.72 -9.77 28.12
N ARG A 590 -2.00 -10.05 28.31
CA ARG A 590 -2.54 -11.35 28.67
C ARG A 590 -3.94 -11.49 28.12
N ALA A 591 -4.43 -12.71 28.05
CA ALA A 591 -5.83 -12.95 27.78
C ALA A 591 -6.37 -14.03 28.72
N ILE A 592 -7.63 -13.86 29.11
CA ILE A 592 -8.38 -14.89 29.82
C ILE A 592 -9.51 -15.32 28.90
N ASP A 593 -9.63 -16.61 28.74
CA ASP A 593 -10.74 -17.30 28.12
C ASP A 593 -11.54 -18.06 29.19
N ALA A 594 -12.85 -18.20 29.00
CA ALA A 594 -13.71 -18.83 30.00
C ALA A 594 -13.58 -20.37 30.02
N GLN A 595 -13.09 -20.99 28.94
CA GLN A 595 -12.93 -22.43 28.78
C GLN A 595 -11.49 -22.84 29.11
N ASP A 596 -10.52 -22.06 28.63
CA ASP A 596 -9.09 -22.36 28.75
C ASP A 596 -8.42 -21.67 29.96
N GLY A 597 -9.11 -20.72 30.60
CA GLY A 597 -8.51 -19.90 31.64
C GLY A 597 -7.50 -18.90 31.07
N GLN A 598 -6.33 -18.78 31.69
CA GLN A 598 -5.31 -17.85 31.19
C GLN A 598 -4.59 -18.45 29.97
N LEU A 599 -4.65 -17.74 28.84
CA LEU A 599 -4.04 -18.20 27.60
C LEU A 599 -2.49 -18.08 27.65
N PRO A 600 -1.76 -19.07 27.11
CA PRO A 600 -0.30 -19.04 27.05
C PRO A 600 0.21 -18.01 26.03
N PRO A 601 1.48 -17.58 26.10
CA PRO A 601 2.08 -16.68 25.11
C PRO A 601 1.90 -17.14 23.66
N SER A 602 1.96 -18.44 23.40
CA SER A 602 1.78 -19.02 22.06
C SER A 602 0.39 -18.77 21.46
N ALA A 603 -0.61 -18.43 22.27
CA ALA A 603 -1.96 -18.06 21.87
C ALA A 603 -2.12 -16.55 21.65
N LEU A 604 -1.10 -15.75 21.90
CA LEU A 604 -1.11 -14.29 21.79
C LEU A 604 -0.29 -13.85 20.57
N SER A 605 -0.79 -12.86 19.85
CA SER A 605 -0.06 -12.21 18.77
C SER A 605 -0.26 -10.70 18.86
N TRP A 606 0.80 -9.94 18.58
CA TRP A 606 0.75 -8.49 18.55
C TRP A 606 1.00 -7.97 17.15
N ARG A 607 0.32 -6.87 16.81
CA ARG A 607 0.55 -6.08 15.60
C ARG A 607 0.80 -4.64 15.98
N LEU A 608 1.97 -4.13 15.60
CA LEU A 608 2.27 -2.70 15.61
C LEU A 608 2.03 -2.16 14.20
N ALA A 609 1.18 -1.15 14.11
CA ALA A 609 0.92 -0.43 12.88
C ALA A 609 1.12 1.07 13.09
N ILE A 610 1.40 1.81 12.01
CA ILE A 610 1.41 3.27 12.03
C ILE A 610 0.22 3.78 11.22
N ARG A 611 -0.58 4.64 11.84
CA ARG A 611 -1.65 5.39 11.20
C ARG A 611 -1.09 6.72 10.77
N HIS A 612 -0.93 6.88 9.46
CA HIS A 612 -0.57 8.15 8.85
C HIS A 612 -1.83 8.87 8.39
N CYS A 613 -1.99 10.11 8.85
CA CYS A 613 -3.12 10.95 8.54
C CYS A 613 -2.70 12.19 7.74
N ALA A 614 -3.61 12.67 6.92
CA ALA A 614 -3.46 13.93 6.23
C ALA A 614 -4.09 15.08 7.02
N ALA A 615 -3.81 16.32 6.59
CA ALA A 615 -4.31 17.52 7.26
C ALA A 615 -5.85 17.63 7.31
N ASN A 616 -6.55 16.97 6.39
CA ASN A 616 -8.02 16.89 6.35
C ASN A 616 -8.59 15.77 7.26
N GLY A 617 -7.75 15.03 8.00
CA GLY A 617 -8.15 14.00 8.96
C GLY A 617 -8.32 12.60 8.39
N THR A 618 -8.13 12.38 7.08
CA THR A 618 -8.16 11.03 6.51
C THR A 618 -6.87 10.30 6.82
N CYS A 619 -6.94 9.01 7.11
CA CYS A 619 -5.78 8.23 7.46
C CYS A 619 -5.76 6.90 6.72
N HIS A 620 -4.56 6.37 6.52
CA HIS A 620 -4.32 5.00 6.14
C HIS A 620 -3.31 4.37 7.10
N THR A 621 -3.15 3.06 7.02
CA THR A 621 -2.35 2.30 7.99
C THR A 621 -1.26 1.52 7.26
N HIS A 622 -0.02 1.59 7.74
CA HIS A 622 1.05 0.66 7.39
C HIS A 622 1.29 -0.31 8.53
N ASN A 623 1.43 -1.60 8.21
CA ASN A 623 1.92 -2.57 9.19
C ASN A 623 3.41 -2.32 9.43
N VAL A 624 3.81 -2.17 10.70
CA VAL A 624 5.20 -1.89 11.08
C VAL A 624 5.90 -3.18 11.47
N GLN A 625 5.28 -3.96 12.37
CA GLN A 625 5.86 -5.20 12.88
C GLN A 625 4.81 -6.09 13.53
N ASP A 626 4.92 -7.39 13.29
CA ASP A 626 4.14 -8.42 13.99
C ASP A 626 5.01 -9.17 15.01
N PHE A 627 4.41 -9.56 16.14
CA PHE A 627 5.05 -10.33 17.21
C PHE A 627 4.16 -11.54 17.55
N PRO A 628 4.30 -12.66 16.82
CA PRO A 628 3.52 -13.86 17.06
C PRO A 628 4.03 -14.63 18.28
N GLY A 629 3.12 -15.21 19.05
CA GLY A 629 3.43 -16.18 20.11
C GLY A 629 4.11 -15.60 21.35
N VAL A 630 3.93 -14.30 21.63
CA VAL A 630 4.56 -13.63 22.77
C VAL A 630 3.56 -12.88 23.65
N ALA A 631 3.74 -12.95 24.97
CA ALA A 631 2.97 -12.16 25.93
C ALA A 631 3.56 -10.77 26.17
N SER A 632 4.84 -10.57 25.85
CA SER A 632 5.54 -9.29 26.03
C SER A 632 6.72 -9.15 25.08
N GLY A 633 7.18 -7.92 24.91
CA GLY A 633 8.31 -7.56 24.06
C GLY A 633 8.58 -6.06 24.10
N SER A 634 9.29 -5.57 23.10
CA SER A 634 9.46 -4.12 22.88
C SER A 634 9.61 -3.82 21.40
N PHE A 635 9.31 -2.57 21.03
CA PHE A 635 9.56 -2.02 19.71
C PHE A 635 10.24 -0.66 19.82
N VAL A 636 10.91 -0.24 18.75
CA VAL A 636 11.47 1.12 18.63
C VAL A 636 10.48 1.94 17.82
N ALA A 637 10.01 3.07 18.37
CA ALA A 637 9.08 3.95 17.68
C ALA A 637 9.71 4.48 16.38
N PRO A 638 9.10 4.23 15.20
CA PRO A 638 9.67 4.58 13.91
C PRO A 638 9.62 6.10 13.66
N ASP A 639 10.40 6.56 12.69
CA ASP A 639 10.29 7.91 12.14
C ASP A 639 9.20 7.95 11.05
N HIS A 640 8.38 8.99 11.08
CA HIS A 640 7.30 9.23 10.13
C HIS A 640 6.87 10.70 10.24
N GLU A 641 6.34 11.28 9.16
CA GLU A 641 5.77 12.62 9.19
C GLU A 641 4.55 12.72 10.14
N TYR A 642 4.32 13.93 10.64
CA TYR A 642 3.12 14.29 11.38
C TYR A 642 2.05 14.88 10.42
N PRO A 643 0.75 14.55 10.56
CA PRO A 643 0.14 13.79 11.64
C PRO A 643 0.18 12.26 11.47
N SER A 644 0.74 11.56 12.45
CA SER A 644 0.70 10.10 12.54
C SER A 644 0.67 9.63 14.00
N TYR A 645 0.20 8.41 14.25
CA TYR A 645 0.21 7.76 15.56
C TYR A 645 0.42 6.25 15.41
N LEU A 646 0.89 5.61 16.48
CA LEU A 646 1.08 4.15 16.48
C LEU A 646 -0.18 3.46 16.99
N GLN A 647 -0.53 2.34 16.39
CA GLN A 647 -1.61 1.47 16.82
C GLN A 647 -1.03 0.11 17.22
N LEU A 648 -1.20 -0.27 18.48
CA LEU A 648 -0.74 -1.56 19.01
C LEU A 648 -1.95 -2.44 19.30
N THR A 649 -2.06 -3.56 18.59
CA THR A 649 -3.16 -4.51 18.70
C THR A 649 -2.66 -5.84 19.26
N LEU A 650 -3.28 -6.32 20.34
CA LEU A 650 -3.12 -7.67 20.88
C LEU A 650 -4.31 -8.53 20.44
N THR A 651 -4.02 -9.62 19.75
CA THR A 651 -4.99 -10.65 19.36
C THR A 651 -4.70 -11.93 20.14
N ALA A 652 -5.70 -12.48 20.81
CA ALA A 652 -5.61 -13.73 21.55
C ALA A 652 -6.50 -14.77 20.90
N THR A 653 -5.98 -15.99 20.71
CA THR A 653 -6.68 -17.12 20.07
C THR A 653 -6.80 -18.28 21.05
N ASP A 654 -8.02 -18.75 21.34
CA ASP A 654 -8.23 -19.90 22.24
C ASP A 654 -7.96 -21.26 21.57
N SER A 655 -8.07 -22.34 22.35
CA SER A 655 -7.91 -23.73 21.90
C SER A 655 -8.94 -24.16 20.86
N THR A 656 -10.05 -23.43 20.74
CA THR A 656 -11.11 -23.66 19.74
C THR A 656 -10.98 -22.78 18.49
N GLY A 657 -9.95 -21.90 18.45
CA GLY A 657 -9.67 -20.99 17.34
C GLY A 657 -10.39 -19.65 17.39
N ARG A 658 -11.10 -19.31 18.48
CA ARG A 658 -11.78 -18.01 18.60
C ARG A 658 -10.78 -16.93 18.94
N THR A 659 -11.01 -15.74 18.39
CA THR A 659 -10.11 -14.61 18.59
C THR A 659 -10.79 -13.46 19.32
N GLY A 660 -10.10 -12.86 20.30
CA GLY A 660 -10.42 -11.54 20.81
C GLY A 660 -9.28 -10.56 20.56
N THR A 661 -9.62 -9.29 20.32
CA THR A 661 -8.62 -8.23 20.06
C THR A 661 -8.75 -7.05 21.01
N LYS A 662 -7.62 -6.50 21.44
CA LYS A 662 -7.54 -5.21 22.15
C LYS A 662 -6.56 -4.31 21.42
N THR A 663 -6.96 -3.07 21.16
CA THR A 663 -6.11 -2.07 20.50
C THR A 663 -5.95 -0.83 21.38
N ILE A 664 -4.75 -0.25 21.36
CA ILE A 664 -4.45 1.09 21.90
C ILE A 664 -3.77 1.94 20.83
N ASP A 665 -4.10 3.23 20.83
CA ASP A 665 -3.46 4.24 19.98
C ASP A 665 -2.49 5.06 20.82
N LEU A 666 -1.24 5.17 20.39
CA LEU A 666 -0.18 5.89 21.07
C LEU A 666 0.16 7.16 20.28
N GLN A 667 -0.08 8.32 20.89
CA GLN A 667 0.13 9.61 20.24
C GLN A 667 1.62 10.02 20.27
N PRO A 668 2.15 10.67 19.23
CA PRO A 668 3.52 11.16 19.27
C PRO A 668 3.66 12.38 20.19
N LYS A 669 4.87 12.59 20.73
CA LYS A 669 5.33 13.88 21.22
C LYS A 669 5.63 14.75 20.02
N THR A 670 4.94 15.88 19.90
CA THR A 670 5.16 16.84 18.80
C THR A 670 5.99 18.02 19.25
N VAL A 671 6.73 18.63 18.33
CA VAL A 671 7.50 19.85 18.54
C VAL A 671 7.31 20.80 17.36
N THR A 672 7.39 22.11 17.64
CA THR A 672 7.34 23.15 16.60
C THR A 672 8.76 23.54 16.16
N LEU A 673 9.04 23.40 14.87
CA LEU A 673 10.23 23.95 14.23
C LEU A 673 9.86 25.27 13.54
N ASN A 674 10.59 26.34 13.86
CA ASN A 674 10.42 27.66 13.26
C ASN A 674 11.50 27.90 12.22
N PHE A 675 11.13 28.45 11.07
CA PHE A 675 12.02 28.73 9.96
C PHE A 675 12.02 30.21 9.64
N THR A 676 13.19 30.84 9.73
CA THR A 676 13.38 32.28 9.51
C THR A 676 14.53 32.54 8.55
N SER A 677 14.64 33.77 8.06
CA SER A 677 15.81 34.17 7.28
C SER A 677 16.21 35.63 7.51
N SER A 678 17.47 35.94 7.18
CA SER A 678 18.01 37.28 7.13
C SER A 678 18.66 37.53 5.75
N PRO A 679 18.10 38.41 4.90
CA PRO A 679 16.85 39.14 5.09
C PRO A 679 15.63 38.20 5.13
N SER A 680 14.51 38.69 5.67
CA SER A 680 13.25 37.94 5.72
C SER A 680 12.70 37.68 4.31
N GLN A 681 11.68 36.81 4.20
CA GLN A 681 11.00 36.43 2.95
C GLN A 681 11.83 35.58 1.97
N ALA A 682 12.97 35.04 2.42
CA ALA A 682 13.68 34.02 1.66
C ALA A 682 12.84 32.74 1.58
N MET A 683 12.86 32.12 0.41
CA MET A 683 12.29 30.80 0.21
C MET A 683 13.21 29.78 0.88
N LEU A 684 12.65 28.95 1.75
CA LEU A 684 13.29 27.77 2.30
C LEU A 684 12.49 26.53 1.91
N THR A 685 13.20 25.42 1.73
CA THR A 685 12.62 24.11 1.49
C THR A 685 12.70 23.29 2.77
N VAL A 686 11.58 22.68 3.18
CA VAL A 686 11.51 21.76 4.33
C VAL A 686 10.73 20.52 3.89
N GLY A 687 11.38 19.35 3.96
CA GLY A 687 10.87 18.12 3.35
C GLY A 687 10.65 18.31 1.84
N GLY A 688 9.48 17.89 1.35
CA GLY A 688 9.09 18.08 -0.05
C GLY A 688 8.40 19.42 -0.36
N THR A 689 8.45 20.43 0.52
CA THR A 689 7.70 21.69 0.35
C THR A 689 8.58 22.94 0.43
N GLN A 690 8.22 23.98 -0.33
CA GLN A 690 8.87 25.30 -0.32
C GLN A 690 7.95 26.37 0.27
N GLN A 691 8.49 27.25 1.13
CA GLN A 691 7.74 28.35 1.73
C GLN A 691 8.63 29.56 2.04
N ARG A 692 8.07 30.77 1.92
CA ARG A 692 8.75 32.02 2.31
C ARG A 692 8.74 32.20 3.82
N THR A 693 9.87 32.61 4.38
CA THR A 693 10.03 32.89 5.81
C THR A 693 9.34 34.19 6.26
N PRO A 694 8.88 34.29 7.52
CA PRO A 694 8.90 33.25 8.54
C PRO A 694 7.73 32.26 8.42
N PHE A 695 7.95 31.00 8.79
CA PHE A 695 6.89 30.00 8.95
C PHE A 695 7.28 28.96 10.01
N SER A 696 6.35 28.10 10.39
CA SER A 696 6.58 27.02 11.36
C SER A 696 5.99 25.70 10.88
N ARG A 697 6.55 24.59 11.35
CA ARG A 697 6.08 23.23 11.11
C ARG A 697 5.96 22.49 12.44
N THR A 698 4.86 21.75 12.61
CA THR A 698 4.72 20.79 13.72
C THR A 698 5.20 19.43 13.21
N VAL A 699 6.13 18.83 13.93
CA VAL A 699 6.75 17.54 13.57
C VAL A 699 6.83 16.65 14.81
N ILE A 700 7.12 15.37 14.64
CA ILE A 700 7.36 14.45 15.76
C ILE A 700 8.74 14.73 16.37
N ALA A 701 8.85 14.76 17.69
CA ALA A 701 10.13 14.89 18.36
C ALA A 701 11.05 13.70 17.99
N GLY A 702 12.28 14.01 17.59
CA GLY A 702 13.24 13.04 17.07
C GLY A 702 13.12 12.75 15.56
N SER A 703 12.13 13.31 14.85
CA SER A 703 11.99 13.10 13.40
C SER A 703 13.10 13.76 12.60
N THR A 704 13.49 13.12 11.50
CA THR A 704 14.48 13.62 10.56
C THR A 704 13.83 14.48 9.49
N ASN A 705 14.30 15.72 9.33
CA ASN A 705 13.70 16.69 8.43
C ASN A 705 14.76 17.24 7.47
N SER A 706 14.60 17.06 6.16
CA SER A 706 15.45 17.76 5.18
C SER A 706 15.14 19.25 5.18
N ILE A 707 16.18 20.08 5.24
CA ILE A 707 16.08 21.53 5.10
C ILE A 707 17.06 21.99 4.02
N SER A 708 16.61 22.90 3.15
CA SER A 708 17.48 23.58 2.18
C SER A 708 17.20 25.07 2.14
N ALA A 709 18.27 25.86 2.10
CA ALA A 709 18.19 27.27 1.79
C ALA A 709 18.36 27.49 0.29
N ASN A 710 17.24 27.69 -0.43
CA ASN A 710 17.25 27.91 -1.88
C ASN A 710 18.24 29.05 -2.23
N SER A 711 19.19 28.80 -3.13
CA SER A 711 20.23 29.80 -3.42
C SER A 711 20.90 29.54 -4.77
N PRO A 712 21.16 30.59 -5.57
CA PRO A 712 20.76 31.98 -5.32
C PRO A 712 19.25 32.19 -5.53
N GLN A 713 18.68 33.23 -4.94
CA GLN A 713 17.26 33.56 -5.09
C GLN A 713 17.01 35.07 -5.07
N ASN A 714 15.90 35.52 -5.65
CA ASN A 714 15.50 36.92 -5.57
C ASN A 714 14.52 37.15 -4.41
N LEU A 715 14.77 38.18 -3.61
CA LEU A 715 13.96 38.51 -2.45
C LEU A 715 13.06 39.74 -2.69
N PRO A 716 11.77 39.69 -2.32
CA PRO A 716 10.91 40.86 -2.35
C PRO A 716 11.35 41.91 -1.29
N PRO A 717 10.92 43.18 -1.41
CA PRO A 717 10.11 43.74 -2.49
C PRO A 717 10.94 44.18 -3.72
N LEU A 718 12.24 44.44 -3.55
CA LEU A 718 13.10 44.97 -4.62
C LEU A 718 13.54 43.91 -5.64
N ASN A 719 13.21 42.64 -5.41
CA ASN A 719 13.58 41.50 -6.25
C ASN A 719 15.09 41.40 -6.51
N LEU A 720 15.90 41.82 -5.54
CA LEU A 720 17.35 41.76 -5.60
C LEU A 720 17.81 40.32 -5.40
N LYS A 721 18.93 39.93 -6.05
CA LYS A 721 19.48 38.58 -6.00
C LYS A 721 20.34 38.40 -4.74
N TYR A 722 20.07 37.35 -3.99
CA TYR A 722 20.78 36.97 -2.76
C TYR A 722 21.35 35.56 -2.88
N ALA A 723 22.48 35.33 -2.21
CA ALA A 723 23.09 34.01 -2.07
C ALA A 723 23.15 33.62 -0.59
N PHE A 724 22.88 32.35 -0.31
CA PHE A 724 23.02 31.76 1.02
C PHE A 724 24.46 31.91 1.51
N THR A 725 24.61 32.21 2.80
CA THR A 725 25.92 32.28 3.47
C THR A 725 26.06 31.23 4.55
N SER A 726 25.08 31.13 5.46
CA SER A 726 25.14 30.19 6.58
C SER A 726 23.76 29.97 7.20
N TRP A 727 23.63 28.85 7.90
CA TRP A 727 22.59 28.71 8.92
C TRP A 727 23.11 29.23 10.26
N ALA A 728 22.26 29.85 11.07
CA ALA A 728 22.65 30.34 12.40
C ALA A 728 23.15 29.23 13.34
N HIS A 729 22.69 27.99 13.15
CA HIS A 729 23.13 26.81 13.90
C HIS A 729 24.34 26.09 13.28
N GLY A 730 24.89 26.61 12.16
CA GLY A 730 25.90 25.91 11.36
C GLY A 730 25.31 24.85 10.42
N GLY A 731 26.19 24.06 9.81
CA GLY A 731 25.80 23.02 8.85
C GLY A 731 25.79 23.48 7.39
N ALA A 732 25.51 22.55 6.49
CA ALA A 732 25.50 22.77 5.04
C ALA A 732 24.23 23.48 4.57
N ARG A 733 24.25 24.09 3.37
CA ARG A 733 23.08 24.75 2.75
C ARG A 733 21.86 23.83 2.72
N THR A 734 22.11 22.57 2.35
CA THR A 734 21.15 21.48 2.34
C THR A 734 21.63 20.42 3.31
N GLN A 735 20.76 20.02 4.24
CA GLN A 735 21.09 19.06 5.31
C GLN A 735 19.83 18.44 5.90
N ASN A 736 19.99 17.32 6.59
CA ASN A 736 18.95 16.78 7.46
C ASN A 736 19.16 17.31 8.89
N VAL A 737 18.07 17.70 9.56
CA VAL A 737 18.07 18.07 10.97
C VAL A 737 17.12 17.15 11.75
N VAL A 738 17.53 16.75 12.95
CA VAL A 738 16.68 15.96 13.85
C VAL A 738 15.91 16.91 14.76
N ALA A 739 14.59 16.73 14.82
CA ALA A 739 13.71 17.58 15.63
C ALA A 739 14.03 17.41 17.13
N PRO A 740 14.43 18.48 17.85
CA PRO A 740 14.74 18.39 19.27
C PRO A 740 13.48 18.18 20.13
N PRO A 741 13.61 17.85 21.43
CA PRO A 741 12.46 17.66 22.31
C PRO A 741 11.72 18.96 22.67
N THR A 742 12.27 20.13 22.34
CA THR A 742 11.70 21.44 22.62
C THR A 742 11.70 22.29 21.35
N PRO A 743 10.81 23.31 21.23
CA PRO A 743 10.74 24.13 20.03
C PRO A 743 12.09 24.74 19.63
N ALA A 744 12.41 24.70 18.34
CA ALA A 744 13.68 25.19 17.80
C ALA A 744 13.46 26.18 16.65
N THR A 745 14.47 27.01 16.37
CA THR A 745 14.45 27.96 15.25
C THR A 745 15.66 27.74 14.35
N TYR A 746 15.39 27.57 13.06
CA TYR A 746 16.37 27.46 12.00
C TYR A 746 16.36 28.74 11.16
N GLN A 747 17.40 29.56 11.32
CA GLN A 747 17.56 30.80 10.57
C GLN A 747 18.60 30.64 9.46
N ALA A 748 18.20 30.92 8.21
CA ALA A 748 19.12 31.02 7.07
C ALA A 748 19.57 32.46 6.84
N ASN A 749 20.86 32.66 6.68
CA ASN A 749 21.45 33.97 6.38
C ASN A 749 21.82 34.04 4.90
N PHE A 750 21.58 35.19 4.30
CA PHE A 750 21.85 35.48 2.90
C PHE A 750 22.59 36.80 2.76
N ARG A 751 23.45 36.90 1.75
CA ARG A 751 24.11 38.14 1.33
C ARG A 751 23.57 38.61 0.00
N LEU A 752 23.51 39.93 -0.18
CA LEU A 752 23.17 40.54 -1.46
C LEU A 752 24.28 40.20 -2.49
N CYS A 753 23.90 39.73 -3.66
CA CYS A 753 24.81 39.59 -4.79
C CYS A 753 24.85 40.92 -5.56
N TRP A 754 26.07 41.35 -5.92
CA TRP A 754 26.31 42.58 -6.67
C TRP A 754 27.66 42.49 -7.41
N LEU A 755 27.97 43.48 -8.24
CA LEU A 755 29.12 43.46 -9.16
C LEU A 755 30.46 43.07 -8.52
N LEU A 756 30.73 43.52 -7.29
CA LEU A 756 32.00 43.25 -6.60
C LEU A 756 32.00 41.94 -5.79
N GLN A 757 30.84 41.31 -5.62
CA GLN A 757 30.69 40.00 -4.98
C GLN A 757 29.55 39.24 -5.66
N PRO A 758 29.82 38.60 -6.81
CA PRO A 758 28.80 37.83 -7.51
C PRO A 758 28.25 36.70 -6.64
N CYS A 759 27.07 36.21 -7.01
CA CYS A 759 26.68 34.85 -6.63
C CYS A 759 27.60 33.90 -7.41
#